data_AF-A0A2P8G1R6-F1
#
_entry.id   AF-A0A2P8G1R6-F1
#
_cell.length_a   1.000
_cell.length_b   1.000
_cell.length_c   1.000
_cell.angle_alpha   90.00
_cell.angle_beta   90.00
_cell.angle_gamma   90.00
#
_symmetry.space_group_name_H-M   'P 1'
#
loop_
_entity.id
_entity.type
_entity.pdbx_description
1 polymer ?
#
loop_
_entity_poly.entity_id
_entity_poly.type
_entity_poly.pdbx_seq_one_letter_code
_entity_poly.pdbx_strand_id
1 'polypeptide(L)'
;MKTPFLLFFLLFTVRAMGQESPADFSTSDIAVFESRSAGLRLNAPGLRVMASNNFDVKYYRCEWEVDPALNNIKGVVTPYFVMTTAGNSITLDLSSALTVSSVQQHGSNIAFTHAADALTITLQSPLGIGTKDSVTISYEGTPPPTNAAFVVATHGPSATPVMWTLSEPYGSRDWWPCKNGLDDKADSVDIYITHPAAYKAASNGLLKSETAVAGSKTRTYWKHRYAIASYLVAIAVTNYNVLDNSVLIGSTNVPFKTYCYPESQVTFQNGVQNALNAMVQFSSLFGDYPFKNEKYGHVQFGWGGGMEHQTCSFMVNMSETLIAHELGHQWFGDKVTCGSWQDIWLNEGFATHLASIYAEAKYPANTKTTRTNEINTITSQPGGSVWVDNVNDVNRIFSNRLSYLKGSHLLYMLRWILSDATFFTAVHNYINDPALAYGYVTTANLKGHLEAASGKDLTYFFDQWFTGQGYPSYQVEWYPVGSSVQVKLNQTQSHASVSFFQLPVPLLFRNANTNQEKLVVFNNTSNGQFFTDNLGFEATEVIFDPDVWLITRNNTLTKSLGPLPVVFSNFSAACRGNDARLSWQTTEEVNADYFEILASNDAQHWEAIGKVPAVGNSKQANSYIFDVEQVLNQGYYRIKEYDADGSTQETRVVVANCGNERAWKIYPNPVADFFTLEGSENGVFSNNASIQTLSIYNVKGDRFLLEPKSENGKTRTFDVRQLPPGLYYLTAGKGQIILKLLKK
;
A
#
# COMPACT_ATOMS: atom_id res chain seq x y z
N MET A 1 -8.28 44.28 -77.75
CA MET A 1 -7.35 44.90 -76.80
C MET A 1 -6.77 43.77 -75.95
N LYS A 2 -5.46 43.52 -76.05
CA LYS A 2 -4.76 42.38 -75.42
C LYS A 2 -4.23 42.79 -74.05
N THR A 3 -4.38 41.92 -73.05
CA THR A 3 -3.41 41.81 -71.94
C THR A 3 -3.50 40.40 -71.34
N PRO A 4 -2.39 39.65 -71.22
CA PRO A 4 -2.36 38.30 -70.67
C PRO A 4 -2.02 38.32 -69.18
N PHE A 5 -2.56 37.39 -68.39
CA PHE A 5 -2.12 37.16 -67.02
C PHE A 5 -1.21 35.91 -66.97
N LEU A 6 0.04 36.13 -66.55
CA LEU A 6 0.99 35.09 -66.18
C LEU A 6 0.49 34.35 -64.93
N LEU A 7 0.41 33.02 -65.00
CA LEU A 7 0.29 32.17 -63.81
C LEU A 7 1.67 32.02 -63.15
N PHE A 8 1.78 32.48 -61.91
CA PHE A 8 2.90 32.19 -61.02
C PHE A 8 2.63 30.85 -60.31
N PHE A 9 3.50 29.87 -60.51
CA PHE A 9 3.52 28.63 -59.73
C PHE A 9 4.06 28.93 -58.33
N LEU A 10 3.22 28.77 -57.30
CA LEU A 10 3.62 28.81 -55.89
C LEU A 10 3.56 27.37 -55.35
N LEU A 11 4.73 26.78 -55.19
CA LEU A 11 4.96 25.54 -54.43
C LEU A 11 4.60 25.78 -52.96
N PHE A 12 3.40 25.38 -52.55
CA PHE A 12 3.09 25.22 -51.13
C PHE A 12 3.61 23.86 -50.67
N THR A 13 4.71 23.88 -49.92
CA THR A 13 5.08 22.77 -49.04
C THR A 13 4.02 22.67 -47.94
N VAL A 14 3.12 21.71 -48.05
CA VAL A 14 2.23 21.33 -46.95
C VAL A 14 3.12 20.63 -45.91
N ARG A 15 3.53 21.36 -44.88
CA ARG A 15 3.92 20.71 -43.62
C ARG A 15 2.63 20.11 -43.07
N ALA A 16 2.49 18.80 -43.19
CA ALA A 16 1.53 18.06 -42.40
C ALA A 16 1.90 18.30 -40.93
N MET A 17 1.16 19.20 -40.27
CA MET A 17 1.13 19.22 -38.83
C MET A 17 0.42 17.93 -38.42
N GLY A 18 1.20 16.90 -38.11
CA GLY A 18 0.71 15.81 -37.30
C GLY A 18 0.19 16.45 -36.02
N GLN A 19 -1.11 16.38 -35.81
CA GLN A 19 -1.71 16.72 -34.54
C GLN A 19 -1.19 15.68 -33.56
N GLU A 20 -0.18 16.03 -32.77
CA GLU A 20 0.15 15.26 -31.58
C GLU A 20 -1.14 15.25 -30.75
N SER A 21 -1.78 14.08 -30.68
CA SER A 21 -2.85 13.85 -29.73
C SER A 21 -2.25 14.16 -28.37
N PRO A 22 -2.84 15.06 -27.57
CA PRO A 22 -2.39 15.28 -26.22
C PRO A 22 -2.52 13.95 -25.48
N ALA A 23 -1.39 13.27 -25.29
CA ALA A 23 -0.98 12.70 -24.02
C ALA A 23 -2.15 12.34 -23.09
N ASP A 24 -2.86 11.26 -23.43
CA ASP A 24 -4.05 10.74 -22.74
C ASP A 24 -3.62 10.10 -21.39
N PHE A 25 -3.10 10.92 -20.47
CA PHE A 25 -2.39 10.48 -19.26
C PHE A 25 -3.15 10.84 -17.98
N SER A 26 -4.30 10.21 -17.81
CA SER A 26 -5.08 10.35 -16.57
C SER A 26 -5.38 8.95 -16.02
N THR A 27 -4.48 8.47 -15.15
CA THR A 27 -4.74 7.35 -14.23
C THR A 27 -6.00 7.61 -13.39
N SER A 28 -6.31 8.90 -13.15
CA SER A 28 -7.55 9.33 -12.50
C SER A 28 -8.81 8.91 -13.24
N ASP A 29 -8.81 8.85 -14.57
CA ASP A 29 -10.00 8.44 -15.31
C ASP A 29 -10.24 6.93 -15.15
N ILE A 30 -9.19 6.11 -15.20
CA ILE A 30 -9.28 4.65 -15.00
C ILE A 30 -9.87 4.34 -13.63
N ALA A 31 -9.27 4.87 -12.57
CA ALA A 31 -9.74 4.64 -11.21
C ALA A 31 -11.16 5.16 -10.97
N VAL A 32 -11.55 6.29 -11.59
CA VAL A 32 -12.92 6.78 -11.53
C VAL A 32 -13.87 5.85 -12.29
N PHE A 33 -13.45 5.31 -13.43
CA PHE A 33 -14.26 4.37 -14.19
C PHE A 33 -14.41 3.03 -13.46
N GLU A 34 -13.33 2.43 -12.97
CA GLU A 34 -13.37 1.22 -12.14
C GLU A 34 -14.18 1.44 -10.87
N SER A 35 -13.97 2.57 -10.16
CA SER A 35 -14.80 2.94 -9.02
C SER A 35 -16.26 3.11 -9.38
N ARG A 36 -16.62 3.62 -10.56
CA ARG A 36 -18.03 3.72 -11.00
C ARG A 36 -18.58 2.34 -11.38
N SER A 37 -17.76 1.49 -12.01
CA SER A 37 -18.04 0.08 -12.29
C SER A 37 -18.31 -0.70 -11.01
N ALA A 38 -17.57 -0.36 -9.97
CA ALA A 38 -17.66 -0.95 -8.66
C ALA A 38 -18.79 -0.30 -7.82
N GLY A 39 -18.99 1.02 -7.93
CA GLY A 39 -19.87 1.83 -7.09
C GLY A 39 -21.32 1.96 -7.57
N LEU A 40 -21.62 1.65 -8.83
CA LEU A 40 -23.01 1.53 -9.35
C LEU A 40 -23.73 0.27 -8.83
N ARG A 41 -23.09 -0.48 -7.94
CA ARG A 41 -23.61 -1.70 -7.30
C ARG A 41 -24.46 -1.30 -6.13
N LEU A 42 -25.75 -1.65 -6.20
CA LEU A 42 -26.75 -1.25 -5.20
C LEU A 42 -26.29 -1.63 -3.79
N ASN A 43 -26.60 -0.79 -2.80
CA ASN A 43 -26.37 -1.02 -1.37
C ASN A 43 -26.79 -2.45 -0.97
N ALA A 44 -25.84 -3.36 -0.89
CA ALA A 44 -26.07 -4.73 -0.44
C ALA A 44 -25.67 -4.84 1.04
N PRO A 45 -26.62 -4.72 1.99
CA PRO A 45 -26.40 -5.15 3.36
C PRO A 45 -26.48 -6.69 3.42
N GLY A 46 -25.37 -7.36 3.74
CA GLY A 46 -25.34 -8.81 3.90
C GLY A 46 -23.92 -9.36 3.90
N LEU A 47 -23.69 -10.46 4.62
CA LEU A 47 -22.43 -11.20 4.58
C LEU A 47 -22.07 -11.53 3.12
N ARG A 48 -20.92 -11.04 2.65
CA ARG A 48 -20.54 -11.04 1.23
C ARG A 48 -19.96 -12.38 0.76
N VAL A 49 -19.69 -13.27 1.71
CA VAL A 49 -19.20 -14.63 1.49
C VAL A 49 -20.00 -15.55 2.41
N MET A 50 -20.68 -16.52 1.79
CA MET A 50 -21.49 -17.55 2.41
C MET A 50 -20.82 -18.93 2.29
N ALA A 51 -19.82 -19.05 1.42
CA ALA A 51 -19.07 -20.29 1.27
C ALA A 51 -18.44 -20.74 2.59
N SER A 52 -18.40 -22.05 2.80
CA SER A 52 -17.83 -22.64 4.01
C SER A 52 -16.32 -22.87 3.88
N ASN A 53 -15.60 -22.74 5.00
CA ASN A 53 -14.12 -22.84 5.01
C ASN A 53 -13.60 -24.26 5.22
N ASN A 54 -14.48 -25.27 5.16
CA ASN A 54 -14.15 -26.68 5.38
C ASN A 54 -13.67 -27.42 4.12
N PHE A 55 -13.51 -26.72 3.00
CA PHE A 55 -12.96 -27.25 1.76
C PHE A 55 -12.17 -26.20 0.98
N ASP A 56 -11.28 -26.71 0.14
CA ASP A 56 -10.35 -25.97 -0.72
C ASP A 56 -10.59 -26.46 -2.14
N VAL A 57 -11.00 -25.57 -3.03
CA VAL A 57 -11.30 -25.92 -4.42
C VAL A 57 -10.00 -25.98 -5.21
N LYS A 58 -9.74 -27.11 -5.86
CA LYS A 58 -8.54 -27.31 -6.69
C LYS A 58 -8.77 -27.04 -8.16
N TYR A 59 -9.98 -27.33 -8.63
CA TYR A 59 -10.28 -27.21 -10.04
C TYR A 59 -11.77 -27.00 -10.26
N TYR A 60 -12.09 -26.11 -11.18
CA TYR A 60 -13.45 -25.94 -11.68
C TYR A 60 -13.55 -26.47 -13.10
N ARG A 61 -14.59 -27.26 -13.35
CA ARG A 61 -15.12 -27.46 -14.71
C ARG A 61 -16.41 -26.67 -14.83
N CYS A 62 -16.39 -25.63 -15.65
CA CYS A 62 -17.52 -24.74 -15.86
C CYS A 62 -18.09 -24.91 -17.26
N GLU A 63 -19.38 -25.20 -17.36
CA GLU A 63 -20.09 -25.34 -18.63
C GLU A 63 -21.27 -24.39 -18.65
N TRP A 64 -21.18 -23.33 -19.45
CA TRP A 64 -22.20 -22.29 -19.55
C TRP A 64 -22.82 -22.25 -20.94
N GLU A 65 -24.13 -22.06 -20.97
CA GLU A 65 -24.89 -21.74 -22.16
C GLU A 65 -25.47 -20.34 -22.00
N VAL A 66 -25.13 -19.46 -22.94
CA VAL A 66 -25.49 -18.04 -22.93
C VAL A 66 -25.87 -17.60 -24.35
N ASP A 67 -26.81 -16.66 -24.43
CA ASP A 67 -27.13 -15.94 -25.65
C ASP A 67 -26.97 -14.45 -25.36
N PRO A 68 -26.08 -13.71 -26.04
CA PRO A 68 -25.88 -12.29 -25.76
C PRO A 68 -27.12 -11.44 -26.03
N ALA A 69 -28.17 -11.97 -26.67
CA ALA A 69 -29.46 -11.29 -26.81
C ALA A 69 -30.40 -11.49 -25.60
N LEU A 70 -30.08 -12.39 -24.66
CA LEU A 70 -30.96 -12.78 -23.56
C LEU A 70 -30.24 -12.62 -22.22
N ASN A 71 -30.86 -11.94 -21.25
CA ASN A 71 -30.35 -11.85 -19.89
C ASN A 71 -30.67 -13.12 -19.08
N ASN A 72 -30.03 -14.23 -19.46
CA ASN A 72 -30.22 -15.54 -18.86
C ASN A 72 -28.95 -16.37 -19.00
N ILE A 73 -28.68 -17.20 -18.00
CA ILE A 73 -27.60 -18.18 -18.03
C ILE A 73 -28.15 -19.56 -17.67
N LYS A 74 -27.61 -20.59 -18.33
CA LYS A 74 -27.74 -21.98 -17.91
C LYS A 74 -26.35 -22.54 -17.68
N GLY A 75 -26.13 -23.14 -16.51
CA GLY A 75 -24.80 -23.57 -16.10
C GLY A 75 -24.79 -24.99 -15.52
N VAL A 76 -23.70 -25.69 -15.80
CA VAL A 76 -23.27 -26.89 -15.09
C VAL A 76 -21.85 -26.63 -14.58
N VAL A 77 -21.70 -26.52 -13.27
CA VAL A 77 -20.40 -26.26 -12.64
C VAL A 77 -20.05 -27.44 -11.74
N THR A 78 -18.84 -27.96 -11.91
CA THR A 78 -18.30 -29.05 -11.09
C THR A 78 -17.02 -28.58 -10.40
N PRO A 79 -17.10 -28.12 -9.13
CA PRO A 79 -15.93 -27.98 -8.27
C PRO A 79 -15.34 -29.36 -7.93
N TYR A 80 -14.03 -29.47 -8.06
CA TYR A 80 -13.21 -30.55 -7.51
C TYR A 80 -12.45 -29.98 -6.33
N PHE A 81 -12.65 -30.55 -5.15
CA PHE A 81 -12.18 -29.96 -3.90
C PHE A 81 -11.50 -30.98 -3.00
N VAL A 82 -10.79 -30.47 -2.01
CA VAL A 82 -10.23 -31.23 -0.90
C VAL A 82 -10.85 -30.74 0.40
N MET A 83 -11.33 -31.65 1.24
CA MET A 83 -11.83 -31.29 2.56
C MET A 83 -10.67 -30.82 3.46
N THR A 84 -10.76 -29.62 4.01
CA THR A 84 -9.79 -29.08 4.98
C THR A 84 -10.22 -29.38 6.41
N THR A 85 -11.52 -29.58 6.63
CA THR A 85 -12.11 -30.02 7.90
C THR A 85 -13.07 -31.17 7.63
N ALA A 86 -13.08 -32.21 8.47
CA ALA A 86 -14.02 -33.31 8.30
C ALA A 86 -15.46 -32.83 8.42
N GLY A 87 -16.36 -33.32 7.58
CA GLY A 87 -17.75 -32.86 7.55
C GLY A 87 -18.61 -33.59 6.53
N ASN A 88 -19.92 -33.38 6.61
CA ASN A 88 -20.91 -33.98 5.73
C ASN A 88 -21.60 -32.96 4.82
N SER A 89 -21.14 -31.71 4.80
CA SER A 89 -21.69 -30.66 3.95
C SER A 89 -20.63 -29.67 3.52
N ILE A 90 -20.85 -29.04 2.36
CA ILE A 90 -20.09 -27.87 1.90
C ILE A 90 -21.09 -26.78 1.49
N THR A 91 -20.68 -25.52 1.58
CA THR A 91 -21.47 -24.37 1.13
C THR A 91 -20.70 -23.58 0.10
N LEU A 92 -21.36 -23.21 -0.99
CA LEU A 92 -20.87 -22.30 -2.03
C LEU A 92 -21.74 -21.04 -2.04
N ASP A 93 -21.16 -19.93 -2.50
CA ASP A 93 -21.90 -18.72 -2.84
C ASP A 93 -22.61 -18.91 -4.18
N LEU A 94 -23.91 -18.62 -4.21
CA LEU A 94 -24.70 -18.55 -5.45
C LEU A 94 -25.94 -17.70 -5.19
N SER A 95 -26.19 -16.68 -6.00
CA SER A 95 -27.37 -15.84 -5.85
C SER A 95 -28.66 -16.67 -5.84
N SER A 96 -29.53 -16.36 -4.89
CA SER A 96 -30.88 -16.92 -4.77
C SER A 96 -31.81 -16.58 -5.95
N ALA A 97 -31.40 -15.68 -6.85
CA ALA A 97 -32.10 -15.43 -8.11
C ALA A 97 -31.95 -16.57 -9.12
N LEU A 98 -30.93 -17.41 -8.99
CA LEU A 98 -30.66 -18.53 -9.87
C LEU A 98 -31.25 -19.82 -9.29
N THR A 99 -31.95 -20.60 -10.11
CA THR A 99 -32.57 -21.85 -9.66
C THR A 99 -31.59 -23.01 -9.83
N VAL A 100 -31.23 -23.67 -8.72
CA VAL A 100 -30.48 -24.93 -8.76
C VAL A 100 -31.46 -26.09 -8.99
N SER A 101 -31.32 -26.77 -10.12
CA SER A 101 -32.21 -27.86 -10.52
C SER A 101 -31.73 -29.23 -10.00
N SER A 102 -30.42 -29.42 -9.87
CA SER A 102 -29.85 -30.65 -9.30
C SER A 102 -28.42 -30.44 -8.78
N VAL A 103 -28.08 -31.22 -7.76
CA VAL A 103 -26.70 -31.43 -7.33
C VAL A 103 -26.42 -32.92 -7.32
N GLN A 104 -25.33 -33.34 -7.96
CA GLN A 104 -24.94 -34.74 -8.07
C GLN A 104 -23.56 -34.97 -7.46
N GLN A 105 -23.40 -36.07 -6.73
CA GLN A 105 -22.11 -36.60 -6.28
C GLN A 105 -21.97 -38.02 -6.80
N HIS A 106 -20.85 -38.32 -7.47
CA HIS A 106 -20.60 -39.63 -8.11
C HIS A 106 -21.76 -40.12 -9.00
N GLY A 107 -22.41 -39.20 -9.72
CA GLY A 107 -23.55 -39.47 -10.60
C GLY A 107 -24.90 -39.71 -9.92
N SER A 108 -24.99 -39.61 -8.59
CA SER A 108 -26.26 -39.72 -7.86
C SER A 108 -26.70 -38.36 -7.34
N ASN A 109 -28.01 -38.06 -7.44
CA ASN A 109 -28.60 -36.84 -6.89
C ASN A 109 -28.46 -36.83 -5.36
N ILE A 110 -28.09 -35.68 -4.81
CA ILE A 110 -27.94 -35.45 -3.37
C ILE A 110 -28.77 -34.26 -2.92
N ALA A 111 -29.05 -34.20 -1.62
CA ALA A 111 -29.83 -33.12 -1.03
C ALA A 111 -29.01 -31.82 -0.96
N PHE A 112 -29.68 -30.70 -1.23
CA PHE A 112 -29.12 -29.37 -1.08
C PHE A 112 -30.20 -28.39 -0.60
N THR A 113 -29.76 -27.28 -0.03
CA THR A 113 -30.60 -26.12 0.27
C THR A 113 -29.99 -24.88 -0.36
N HIS A 114 -30.80 -24.06 -1.02
CA HIS A 114 -30.37 -22.82 -1.62
C HIS A 114 -31.24 -21.67 -1.13
N ALA A 115 -30.67 -20.81 -0.27
CA ALA A 115 -31.38 -19.69 0.33
C ALA A 115 -30.37 -18.61 0.75
N ALA A 116 -30.80 -17.33 0.75
CA ALA A 116 -29.98 -16.20 1.18
C ALA A 116 -28.58 -16.19 0.53
N ASP A 117 -28.54 -16.44 -0.78
CA ASP A 117 -27.33 -16.52 -1.61
C ASP A 117 -26.32 -17.63 -1.22
N ALA A 118 -26.73 -18.61 -0.40
CA ALA A 118 -25.92 -19.73 0.04
C ALA A 118 -26.46 -21.06 -0.52
N LEU A 119 -25.63 -21.79 -1.26
CA LEU A 119 -25.91 -23.15 -1.73
C LEU A 119 -25.21 -24.16 -0.82
N THR A 120 -25.95 -24.74 0.13
CA THR A 120 -25.45 -25.77 1.04
C THR A 120 -25.78 -27.16 0.50
N ILE A 121 -24.75 -27.98 0.30
CA ILE A 121 -24.82 -29.30 -0.31
C ILE A 121 -24.55 -30.33 0.78
N THR A 122 -25.47 -31.29 0.96
CA THR A 122 -25.30 -32.41 1.90
C THR A 122 -24.68 -33.59 1.17
N LEU A 123 -23.45 -33.96 1.55
CA LEU A 123 -22.68 -35.05 0.95
C LEU A 123 -23.29 -36.42 1.31
N GLN A 124 -23.09 -37.42 0.46
CA GLN A 124 -23.62 -38.78 0.64
C GLN A 124 -23.18 -39.43 1.96
N SER A 125 -21.96 -39.13 2.39
CA SER A 125 -21.41 -39.56 3.67
C SER A 125 -20.42 -38.50 4.18
N PRO A 126 -20.14 -38.45 5.49
CA PRO A 126 -19.10 -37.58 6.03
C PRO A 126 -17.75 -37.88 5.37
N LEU A 127 -17.08 -36.84 4.87
CA LEU A 127 -15.73 -36.92 4.32
C LEU A 127 -14.72 -36.51 5.39
N GLY A 128 -13.58 -37.22 5.44
CA GLY A 128 -12.47 -36.88 6.32
C GLY A 128 -11.59 -35.76 5.76
N ILE A 129 -10.75 -35.16 6.61
CA ILE A 129 -9.72 -34.19 6.19
C ILE A 129 -8.82 -34.81 5.13
N GLY A 130 -8.48 -34.04 4.08
CA GLY A 130 -7.64 -34.48 2.97
C GLY A 130 -8.36 -35.30 1.91
N THR A 131 -9.65 -35.60 2.08
CA THR A 131 -10.44 -36.35 1.08
C THR A 131 -10.69 -35.45 -0.13
N LYS A 132 -10.37 -35.98 -1.32
CA LYS A 132 -10.69 -35.35 -2.60
C LYS A 132 -12.07 -35.80 -3.05
N ASP A 133 -12.91 -34.88 -3.48
CA ASP A 133 -14.25 -35.18 -4.00
C ASP A 133 -14.68 -34.09 -4.99
N SER A 134 -15.87 -34.26 -5.57
CA SER A 134 -16.50 -33.31 -6.48
C SER A 134 -18.02 -33.39 -6.42
N VAL A 135 -18.67 -32.27 -6.70
CA VAL A 135 -20.12 -32.20 -6.87
C VAL A 135 -20.43 -31.50 -8.18
N THR A 136 -21.41 -31.98 -8.94
CA THR A 136 -21.87 -31.34 -10.18
C THR A 136 -23.17 -30.61 -9.91
N ILE A 137 -23.18 -29.30 -10.14
CA ILE A 137 -24.30 -28.39 -9.83
C ILE A 137 -24.90 -27.92 -11.14
N SER A 138 -26.18 -28.22 -11.37
CA SER A 138 -26.95 -27.71 -12.52
C SER A 138 -27.85 -26.56 -12.07
N TYR A 139 -27.77 -25.43 -12.75
CA TYR A 139 -28.56 -24.24 -12.41
C TYR A 139 -28.92 -23.43 -13.65
N GLU A 140 -29.94 -22.58 -13.55
CA GLU A 140 -30.31 -21.63 -14.59
C GLU A 140 -31.11 -20.45 -14.03
N GLY A 141 -31.19 -19.38 -14.81
CA GLY A 141 -32.05 -18.24 -14.52
C GLY A 141 -31.45 -16.91 -14.97
N THR A 142 -32.12 -15.83 -14.61
CA THR A 142 -31.66 -14.46 -14.85
C THR A 142 -30.75 -14.02 -13.71
N PRO A 143 -29.47 -13.72 -13.98
CA PRO A 143 -28.57 -13.14 -12.97
C PRO A 143 -29.16 -11.84 -12.38
N PRO A 144 -28.99 -11.60 -11.07
CA PRO A 144 -29.49 -10.38 -10.46
C PRO A 144 -28.69 -9.16 -10.96
N PRO A 145 -29.30 -7.97 -11.04
CA PRO A 145 -28.60 -6.76 -11.44
C PRO A 145 -27.70 -6.17 -10.33
N THR A 146 -27.75 -6.72 -9.11
CA THR A 146 -27.21 -6.11 -7.87
C THR A 146 -25.76 -5.68 -8.00
N ASN A 147 -24.87 -6.55 -8.49
CA ASN A 147 -23.46 -6.20 -8.70
C ASN A 147 -23.11 -5.86 -10.15
N ALA A 148 -24.10 -5.83 -11.06
CA ALA A 148 -23.89 -5.72 -12.50
C ALA A 148 -22.83 -6.72 -13.03
N ALA A 149 -22.78 -7.92 -12.46
CA ALA A 149 -21.70 -8.88 -12.73
C ALA A 149 -21.90 -9.73 -13.98
N PHE A 150 -23.13 -9.73 -14.51
CA PHE A 150 -23.49 -10.33 -15.79
C PHE A 150 -24.34 -9.30 -16.53
N VAL A 151 -23.83 -8.78 -17.64
CA VAL A 151 -24.47 -7.67 -18.37
C VAL A 151 -24.74 -8.09 -19.80
N VAL A 152 -25.94 -7.77 -20.26
CA VAL A 152 -26.37 -7.86 -21.66
C VAL A 152 -26.63 -6.45 -22.17
N ALA A 153 -26.05 -6.11 -23.31
CA ALA A 153 -26.16 -4.80 -23.95
C ALA A 153 -26.12 -4.94 -25.48
N THR A 154 -25.97 -3.81 -26.17
CA THR A 154 -25.74 -3.77 -27.62
C THR A 154 -24.56 -2.86 -27.95
N HIS A 155 -23.93 -3.08 -29.10
CA HIS A 155 -22.87 -2.22 -29.62
C HIS A 155 -22.99 -1.99 -31.13
N GLY A 156 -22.23 -1.01 -31.62
CA GLY A 156 -22.18 -0.66 -33.03
C GLY A 156 -23.49 -0.07 -33.60
N PRO A 157 -23.45 0.41 -34.84
CA PRO A 157 -24.62 1.01 -35.50
C PRO A 157 -25.75 0.00 -35.76
N SER A 158 -25.42 -1.29 -35.78
CA SER A 158 -26.40 -2.38 -35.96
C SER A 158 -27.03 -2.85 -34.65
N ALA A 159 -26.69 -2.23 -33.51
CA ALA A 159 -27.14 -2.64 -32.17
C ALA A 159 -26.93 -4.15 -31.94
N THR A 160 -25.75 -4.67 -32.28
CA THR A 160 -25.43 -6.08 -32.15
C THR A 160 -25.42 -6.49 -30.67
N PRO A 161 -26.11 -7.57 -30.29
CA PRO A 161 -26.12 -8.03 -28.89
C PRO A 161 -24.74 -8.43 -28.40
N VAL A 162 -24.40 -8.00 -27.18
CA VAL A 162 -23.17 -8.38 -26.47
C VAL A 162 -23.49 -8.74 -25.03
N MET A 163 -22.80 -9.74 -24.51
CA MET A 163 -22.75 -10.02 -23.08
C MET A 163 -21.33 -10.08 -22.55
N TRP A 164 -21.13 -9.67 -21.31
CA TRP A 164 -19.84 -9.76 -20.61
C TRP A 164 -20.05 -9.88 -19.09
N THR A 165 -19.05 -10.39 -18.38
CA THR A 165 -19.04 -10.52 -16.90
C THR A 165 -18.02 -9.61 -16.22
N LEU A 166 -18.34 -9.13 -15.01
CA LEU A 166 -17.46 -8.30 -14.19
C LEU A 166 -17.70 -8.60 -12.70
N SER A 167 -16.82 -9.39 -12.09
CA SER A 167 -17.12 -10.00 -10.79
C SER A 167 -16.44 -9.33 -9.60
N GLU A 168 -15.36 -8.56 -9.77
CA GLU A 168 -14.68 -7.92 -8.64
C GLU A 168 -15.51 -6.77 -8.07
N PRO A 169 -15.79 -6.60 -6.77
CA PRO A 169 -15.29 -7.42 -5.67
C PRO A 169 -16.14 -8.65 -5.26
N TYR A 170 -17.44 -8.68 -5.53
CA TYR A 170 -18.34 -9.71 -4.95
C TYR A 170 -19.38 -10.30 -5.90
N GLY A 171 -19.21 -10.07 -7.21
CA GLY A 171 -20.16 -10.40 -8.26
C GLY A 171 -20.07 -11.83 -8.83
N SER A 172 -19.07 -12.63 -8.48
CA SER A 172 -18.93 -14.00 -9.03
C SER A 172 -20.18 -14.83 -8.74
N ARG A 173 -20.68 -14.74 -7.51
CA ARG A 173 -21.88 -15.45 -7.05
C ARG A 173 -23.16 -15.10 -7.81
N ASP A 174 -23.21 -13.96 -8.50
CA ASP A 174 -24.41 -13.51 -9.20
C ASP A 174 -24.68 -14.34 -10.46
N TRP A 175 -23.67 -15.03 -10.99
CA TRP A 175 -23.82 -15.79 -12.24
C TRP A 175 -23.29 -17.23 -12.18
N TRP A 176 -22.53 -17.63 -11.16
CA TRP A 176 -22.08 -19.02 -11.00
C TRP A 176 -21.76 -19.41 -9.54
N PRO A 177 -21.93 -20.71 -9.18
CA PRO A 177 -21.63 -21.20 -7.84
C PRO A 177 -20.12 -21.27 -7.60
N CYS A 178 -19.63 -20.54 -6.61
CA CYS A 178 -18.19 -20.40 -6.34
C CYS A 178 -17.90 -20.14 -4.86
N LYS A 179 -16.62 -20.08 -4.49
CA LYS A 179 -16.20 -19.41 -3.26
C LYS A 179 -15.90 -17.95 -3.61
N ASN A 180 -16.79 -17.04 -3.20
CA ASN A 180 -16.77 -15.64 -3.63
C ASN A 180 -15.78 -14.76 -2.83
N GLY A 181 -15.06 -15.36 -1.87
CA GLY A 181 -14.12 -14.66 -1.00
C GLY A 181 -12.71 -14.50 -1.57
N LEU A 182 -11.86 -13.82 -0.80
CA LEU A 182 -10.41 -13.68 -1.04
C LEU A 182 -9.61 -14.69 -0.22
N ASP A 183 -10.15 -15.90 -0.05
CA ASP A 183 -9.64 -16.95 0.81
C ASP A 183 -9.45 -18.30 0.08
N ASP A 184 -9.76 -18.36 -1.23
CA ASP A 184 -9.52 -19.53 -2.06
C ASP A 184 -9.27 -19.19 -3.53
N LYS A 185 -8.22 -19.80 -4.08
CA LYS A 185 -7.94 -19.80 -5.51
C LYS A 185 -7.95 -21.23 -6.01
N ALA A 186 -8.79 -21.51 -7.00
CA ALA A 186 -8.71 -22.80 -7.68
C ALA A 186 -7.41 -22.88 -8.46
N ASP A 187 -6.66 -23.98 -8.33
CA ASP A 187 -5.39 -24.21 -9.05
C ASP A 187 -5.54 -24.11 -10.58
N SER A 188 -6.76 -24.36 -11.09
CA SER A 188 -7.06 -24.30 -12.53
C SER A 188 -8.57 -24.25 -12.82
N VAL A 189 -8.91 -23.87 -14.05
CA VAL A 189 -10.30 -23.89 -14.55
C VAL A 189 -10.37 -24.32 -16.01
N ASP A 190 -11.37 -25.15 -16.33
CA ASP A 190 -11.82 -25.42 -17.69
C ASP A 190 -13.15 -24.73 -17.91
N ILE A 191 -13.23 -23.92 -18.97
CA ILE A 191 -14.41 -23.11 -19.27
C ILE A 191 -14.96 -23.54 -20.62
N TYR A 192 -16.22 -23.98 -20.64
CA TYR A 192 -16.95 -24.29 -21.84
C TYR A 192 -18.08 -23.28 -22.03
N ILE A 193 -18.14 -22.64 -23.19
CA ILE A 193 -19.16 -21.63 -23.49
C ILE A 193 -19.91 -22.07 -24.73
N THR A 194 -21.20 -22.35 -24.58
CA THR A 194 -22.13 -22.63 -25.67
C THR A 194 -22.92 -21.37 -25.99
N HIS A 195 -22.85 -20.90 -27.22
CA HIS A 195 -23.51 -19.66 -27.66
C HIS A 195 -24.02 -19.79 -29.10
N PRO A 196 -24.90 -18.88 -29.60
CA PRO A 196 -25.31 -18.88 -31.01
C PRO A 196 -24.12 -18.83 -31.97
N ALA A 197 -24.19 -19.57 -33.08
CA ALA A 197 -23.06 -19.74 -34.00
C ALA A 197 -22.62 -18.47 -34.74
N ALA A 198 -23.45 -17.42 -34.72
CA ALA A 198 -23.12 -16.11 -35.30
C ALA A 198 -22.10 -15.30 -34.48
N TYR A 199 -21.84 -15.70 -33.23
CA TYR A 199 -20.97 -14.98 -32.30
C TYR A 199 -19.65 -15.72 -32.04
N LYS A 200 -18.75 -15.04 -31.33
CA LYS A 200 -17.49 -15.53 -30.77
C LYS A 200 -17.49 -15.33 -29.27
N ALA A 201 -16.88 -16.25 -28.55
CA ALA A 201 -16.65 -16.12 -27.11
C ALA A 201 -15.19 -15.75 -26.82
N ALA A 202 -14.96 -15.09 -25.69
CA ALA A 202 -13.65 -14.82 -25.11
C ALA A 202 -13.66 -15.20 -23.62
N SER A 203 -12.54 -15.78 -23.12
CA SER A 203 -12.39 -16.20 -21.72
C SER A 203 -10.92 -16.36 -21.31
N ASN A 204 -10.71 -16.77 -20.06
CA ASN A 204 -9.41 -17.00 -19.44
C ASN A 204 -8.67 -18.18 -20.09
N GLY A 205 -7.35 -18.17 -20.04
CA GLY A 205 -6.47 -19.22 -20.53
C GLY A 205 -6.48 -19.39 -22.04
N LEU A 206 -6.13 -20.59 -22.52
CA LEU A 206 -6.00 -20.91 -23.94
C LEU A 206 -7.28 -21.48 -24.53
N LEU A 207 -7.74 -20.94 -25.66
CA LEU A 207 -8.77 -21.59 -26.49
C LEU A 207 -8.22 -22.91 -27.05
N LYS A 208 -8.87 -24.02 -26.72
CA LYS A 208 -8.49 -25.38 -27.13
C LYS A 208 -9.31 -25.92 -28.29
N SER A 209 -10.60 -25.57 -28.35
CA SER A 209 -11.47 -25.97 -29.45
C SER A 209 -12.64 -25.01 -29.60
N GLU A 210 -13.12 -24.89 -30.83
CA GLU A 210 -14.39 -24.29 -31.19
C GLU A 210 -15.14 -25.33 -32.04
N THR A 211 -16.34 -25.73 -31.63
CA THR A 211 -17.05 -26.86 -32.25
C THR A 211 -18.52 -26.55 -32.42
N ALA A 212 -19.04 -26.74 -33.64
CA ALA A 212 -20.47 -26.65 -33.90
C ALA A 212 -21.23 -27.74 -33.12
N VAL A 213 -22.32 -27.36 -32.47
CA VAL A 213 -23.21 -28.27 -31.74
C VAL A 213 -24.66 -28.09 -32.22
N ALA A 214 -25.55 -28.98 -31.79
CA ALA A 214 -26.95 -28.96 -32.22
C ALA A 214 -27.63 -27.60 -31.93
N GLY A 215 -28.60 -27.24 -32.78
CA GLY A 215 -29.39 -26.00 -32.61
C GLY A 215 -28.71 -24.72 -33.08
N SER A 216 -27.83 -24.79 -34.09
CA SER A 216 -27.10 -23.63 -34.64
C SER A 216 -26.27 -22.89 -33.59
N LYS A 217 -25.66 -23.66 -32.69
CA LYS A 217 -24.80 -23.17 -31.61
C LYS A 217 -23.36 -23.60 -31.84
N THR A 218 -22.45 -22.86 -31.22
CA THR A 218 -21.03 -23.16 -31.17
C THR A 218 -20.64 -23.32 -29.72
N ARG A 219 -19.81 -24.32 -29.43
CA ARG A 219 -19.21 -24.55 -28.12
C ARG A 219 -17.71 -24.28 -28.19
N THR A 220 -17.24 -23.33 -27.38
CA THR A 220 -15.81 -23.09 -27.17
C THR A 220 -15.34 -23.79 -25.91
N TYR A 221 -14.07 -24.23 -25.88
CA TYR A 221 -13.41 -24.81 -24.71
C TYR A 221 -12.12 -24.05 -24.44
N TRP A 222 -12.00 -23.50 -23.24
CA TRP A 222 -10.86 -22.75 -22.74
C TRP A 222 -10.21 -23.48 -21.57
N LYS A 223 -8.89 -23.41 -21.52
CA LYS A 223 -8.08 -24.14 -20.55
C LYS A 223 -7.12 -23.17 -19.84
N HIS A 224 -7.33 -22.98 -18.55
CA HIS A 224 -6.48 -22.17 -17.67
C HIS A 224 -5.86 -23.05 -16.56
N ARG A 225 -4.55 -22.94 -16.34
CA ARG A 225 -3.71 -23.82 -15.52
C ARG A 225 -2.81 -23.07 -14.55
N TYR A 226 -3.26 -21.89 -14.14
CA TYR A 226 -2.71 -21.17 -12.99
C TYR A 226 -3.82 -20.97 -11.96
N ALA A 227 -3.40 -20.74 -10.70
CA ALA A 227 -4.33 -20.45 -9.64
C ALA A 227 -5.09 -19.16 -9.96
N ILE A 228 -6.41 -19.17 -9.76
CA ILE A 228 -7.30 -18.07 -10.15
C ILE A 228 -8.36 -17.82 -9.07
N ALA A 229 -8.55 -16.56 -8.70
CA ALA A 229 -9.61 -16.14 -7.80
C ALA A 229 -10.96 -16.12 -8.55
N SER A 230 -12.07 -16.36 -7.85
CA SER A 230 -13.39 -16.43 -8.49
C SER A 230 -13.77 -15.16 -9.25
N TYR A 231 -13.29 -13.99 -8.81
CA TYR A 231 -13.63 -12.71 -9.42
C TYR A 231 -12.92 -12.46 -10.76
N LEU A 232 -11.81 -13.16 -11.01
CA LEU A 232 -11.00 -13.05 -12.22
C LEU A 232 -11.49 -13.98 -13.35
N VAL A 233 -12.44 -14.88 -13.05
CA VAL A 233 -13.08 -15.73 -14.05
C VAL A 233 -14.06 -14.90 -14.87
N ALA A 234 -13.92 -14.95 -16.19
CA ALA A 234 -14.68 -14.09 -17.10
C ALA A 234 -15.13 -14.80 -18.37
N ILE A 235 -16.30 -14.38 -18.87
CA ILE A 235 -16.81 -14.71 -20.19
C ILE A 235 -17.36 -13.45 -20.88
N ALA A 236 -17.13 -13.36 -22.19
CA ALA A 236 -17.79 -12.37 -23.04
C ALA A 236 -18.16 -12.99 -24.39
N VAL A 237 -19.30 -12.60 -24.95
CA VAL A 237 -19.83 -13.14 -26.21
C VAL A 237 -20.46 -12.03 -27.04
N THR A 238 -19.98 -11.87 -28.28
CA THR A 238 -20.58 -11.05 -29.36
C THR A 238 -19.94 -11.41 -30.70
N ASN A 239 -20.20 -10.65 -31.77
CA ASN A 239 -19.58 -10.81 -33.10
C ASN A 239 -18.13 -10.27 -33.18
N TYR A 240 -17.28 -10.60 -32.19
CA TYR A 240 -15.90 -10.12 -32.13
C TYR A 240 -15.11 -10.43 -33.42
N ASN A 241 -14.37 -9.42 -33.88
CA ASN A 241 -13.18 -9.64 -34.71
C ASN A 241 -12.02 -10.03 -33.79
N VAL A 242 -11.22 -11.01 -34.23
CA VAL A 242 -10.09 -11.54 -33.46
C VAL A 242 -8.79 -11.18 -34.14
N LEU A 243 -7.88 -10.53 -33.40
CA LEU A 243 -6.53 -10.20 -33.86
C LEU A 243 -5.51 -11.07 -33.14
N ASP A 244 -4.59 -11.62 -33.92
CA ASP A 244 -3.56 -12.53 -33.46
C ASP A 244 -2.19 -11.85 -33.49
N ASN A 245 -1.56 -11.76 -32.32
CA ASN A 245 -0.21 -11.23 -32.15
C ASN A 245 0.58 -12.15 -31.21
N SER A 246 1.86 -11.85 -31.02
CA SER A 246 2.68 -12.49 -30.00
C SER A 246 3.82 -11.57 -29.56
N VAL A 247 4.39 -11.86 -28.40
CA VAL A 247 5.55 -11.14 -27.86
C VAL A 247 6.53 -12.14 -27.25
N LEU A 248 7.83 -11.93 -27.50
CA LEU A 248 8.88 -12.74 -26.93
C LEU A 248 9.20 -12.26 -25.51
N ILE A 249 8.93 -13.11 -24.52
CA ILE A 249 9.27 -12.89 -23.11
C ILE A 249 10.26 -13.97 -22.67
N GLY A 250 11.49 -13.57 -22.35
CA GLY A 250 12.60 -14.50 -22.18
C GLY A 250 12.79 -15.35 -23.45
N SER A 251 12.63 -16.67 -23.34
CA SER A 251 12.67 -17.61 -24.47
C SER A 251 11.28 -18.05 -24.97
N THR A 252 10.20 -17.48 -24.45
CA THR A 252 8.82 -17.91 -24.73
C THR A 252 8.13 -16.90 -25.64
N ASN A 253 7.62 -17.34 -26.79
CA ASN A 253 6.75 -16.51 -27.62
C ASN A 253 5.32 -16.58 -27.09
N VAL A 254 4.93 -15.60 -26.28
CA VAL A 254 3.63 -15.54 -25.61
C VAL A 254 2.57 -15.08 -26.62
N PRO A 255 1.50 -15.85 -26.85
CA PRO A 255 0.34 -15.42 -27.64
C PRO A 255 -0.34 -14.19 -27.02
N PHE A 256 -0.66 -13.22 -27.87
CA PHE A 256 -1.46 -12.05 -27.53
C PHE A 256 -2.71 -12.03 -28.41
N LYS A 257 -3.90 -12.12 -27.79
CA LYS A 257 -5.19 -12.17 -28.52
C LYS A 257 -6.02 -10.94 -28.23
N THR A 258 -6.54 -10.29 -29.27
CA THR A 258 -7.49 -9.20 -29.11
C THR A 258 -8.86 -9.61 -29.65
N TYR A 259 -9.89 -9.49 -28.84
CA TYR A 259 -11.29 -9.66 -29.23
C TYR A 259 -11.93 -8.27 -29.22
N CYS A 260 -12.18 -7.68 -30.38
CA CYS A 260 -12.73 -6.33 -30.48
C CYS A 260 -13.99 -6.30 -31.34
N TYR A 261 -14.85 -5.32 -31.11
CA TYR A 261 -16.01 -5.11 -31.96
C TYR A 261 -15.57 -4.75 -33.39
N PRO A 262 -16.31 -5.19 -34.44
CA PRO A 262 -15.91 -4.92 -35.82
C PRO A 262 -15.66 -3.43 -36.13
N GLU A 263 -16.48 -2.53 -35.58
CA GLU A 263 -16.37 -1.08 -35.74
C GLU A 263 -15.14 -0.46 -35.05
N SER A 264 -14.53 -1.18 -34.10
CA SER A 264 -13.39 -0.72 -33.30
C SER A 264 -12.07 -1.36 -33.71
N GLN A 265 -12.07 -2.23 -34.73
CA GLN A 265 -10.89 -3.03 -35.11
C GLN A 265 -9.64 -2.18 -35.36
N VAL A 266 -9.75 -1.08 -36.09
CA VAL A 266 -8.58 -0.22 -36.41
C VAL A 266 -7.97 0.36 -35.15
N THR A 267 -8.78 0.89 -34.23
CA THR A 267 -8.32 1.45 -32.96
C THR A 267 -7.66 0.38 -32.08
N PHE A 268 -8.29 -0.79 -31.97
CA PHE A 268 -7.74 -1.91 -31.20
C PHE A 268 -6.41 -2.41 -31.78
N GLN A 269 -6.33 -2.54 -33.11
CA GLN A 269 -5.10 -2.95 -33.78
C GLN A 269 -3.94 -1.96 -33.56
N ASN A 270 -4.21 -0.66 -33.60
CA ASN A 270 -3.18 0.36 -33.35
C ASN A 270 -2.66 0.34 -31.90
N GLY A 271 -3.50 -0.03 -30.94
CA GLY A 271 -3.12 -0.09 -29.52
C GLY A 271 -2.29 -1.31 -29.12
N VAL A 272 -2.31 -2.40 -29.91
CA VAL A 272 -1.64 -3.66 -29.55
C VAL A 272 -0.16 -3.45 -29.25
N GLN A 273 0.55 -2.66 -30.06
CA GLN A 273 1.98 -2.48 -29.88
C GLN A 273 2.34 -1.87 -28.51
N ASN A 274 1.50 -1.00 -27.96
CA ASN A 274 1.70 -0.44 -26.62
C ASN A 274 1.60 -1.54 -25.55
N ALA A 275 0.66 -2.47 -25.69
CA ALA A 275 0.53 -3.60 -24.78
C ALA A 275 1.75 -4.54 -24.84
N LEU A 276 2.26 -4.83 -26.04
CA LEU A 276 3.46 -5.66 -26.19
C LEU A 276 4.70 -4.99 -25.59
N ASN A 277 4.87 -3.68 -25.80
CA ASN A 277 5.97 -2.92 -25.23
C ASN A 277 5.91 -2.88 -23.69
N ALA A 278 4.73 -2.63 -23.13
CA ALA A 278 4.53 -2.65 -21.68
C ALA A 278 4.83 -4.03 -21.09
N MET A 279 4.44 -5.11 -21.77
CA MET A 279 4.72 -6.48 -21.29
C MET A 279 6.21 -6.78 -21.22
N VAL A 280 6.97 -6.36 -22.22
CA VAL A 280 8.44 -6.49 -22.22
C VAL A 280 9.05 -5.69 -21.08
N GLN A 281 8.61 -4.44 -20.89
CA GLN A 281 9.13 -3.58 -19.83
C GLN A 281 8.83 -4.16 -18.44
N PHE A 282 7.59 -4.53 -18.15
CA PHE A 282 7.21 -5.10 -16.86
C PHE A 282 7.92 -6.43 -16.60
N SER A 283 8.06 -7.27 -17.63
CA SER A 283 8.81 -8.52 -17.51
C SER A 283 10.28 -8.28 -17.15
N SER A 284 10.89 -7.21 -17.64
CA SER A 284 12.27 -6.86 -17.32
C SER A 284 12.48 -6.35 -15.90
N LEU A 285 11.44 -5.76 -15.29
CA LEU A 285 11.49 -5.18 -13.95
C LEU A 285 11.07 -6.16 -12.85
N PHE A 286 10.09 -7.01 -13.14
CA PHE A 286 9.41 -7.85 -12.14
C PHE A 286 9.56 -9.35 -12.43
N GLY A 287 10.30 -9.71 -13.47
CA GLY A 287 10.40 -11.09 -13.97
C GLY A 287 9.29 -11.40 -14.98
N ASP A 288 9.50 -12.46 -15.74
CA ASP A 288 8.65 -12.84 -16.88
C ASP A 288 7.15 -12.78 -16.58
N TYR A 289 6.35 -12.44 -17.61
CA TYR A 289 4.90 -12.50 -17.58
C TYR A 289 4.38 -13.76 -16.84
N PRO A 290 3.59 -13.61 -15.76
CA PRO A 290 3.27 -14.71 -14.85
C PRO A 290 2.52 -15.88 -15.49
N PHE A 291 1.85 -15.63 -16.61
CA PHE A 291 1.05 -16.61 -17.33
C PHE A 291 1.63 -16.96 -18.71
N LYS A 292 2.95 -16.80 -18.91
CA LYS A 292 3.65 -16.97 -20.21
C LYS A 292 3.44 -18.31 -20.92
N ASN A 293 3.06 -19.37 -20.21
CA ASN A 293 2.72 -20.67 -20.82
C ASN A 293 1.29 -20.72 -21.39
N GLU A 294 0.54 -19.63 -21.28
CA GLU A 294 -0.81 -19.48 -21.83
C GLU A 294 -0.86 -18.33 -22.84
N LYS A 295 -1.68 -17.31 -22.59
CA LYS A 295 -1.79 -16.10 -23.41
C LYS A 295 -1.94 -14.89 -22.50
N TYR A 296 -1.80 -13.72 -23.08
CA TYR A 296 -2.48 -12.53 -22.60
C TYR A 296 -3.46 -12.06 -23.67
N GLY A 297 -4.44 -11.24 -23.32
CA GLY A 297 -5.34 -10.71 -24.32
C GLY A 297 -6.18 -9.54 -23.83
N HIS A 298 -6.70 -8.81 -24.80
CA HIS A 298 -7.64 -7.72 -24.58
C HIS A 298 -9.00 -8.10 -25.16
N VAL A 299 -10.06 -7.90 -24.39
CA VAL A 299 -11.44 -8.17 -24.82
C VAL A 299 -12.24 -6.87 -24.71
N GLN A 300 -12.72 -6.35 -25.82
CA GLN A 300 -13.52 -5.14 -25.81
C GLN A 300 -14.87 -5.40 -25.15
N PHE A 301 -15.30 -4.48 -24.28
CA PHE A 301 -16.59 -4.53 -23.63
C PHE A 301 -17.24 -3.14 -23.53
N GLY A 302 -18.51 -3.10 -23.11
CA GLY A 302 -19.36 -1.91 -23.20
C GLY A 302 -19.38 -0.99 -21.97
N TRP A 303 -18.55 -1.24 -20.96
CA TRP A 303 -18.54 -0.48 -19.70
C TRP A 303 -17.31 0.43 -19.61
N GLY A 304 -17.33 1.47 -18.76
CA GLY A 304 -16.21 2.39 -18.62
C GLY A 304 -15.01 1.77 -17.87
N GLY A 305 -13.79 2.02 -18.34
CA GLY A 305 -12.55 1.58 -17.69
C GLY A 305 -12.02 0.25 -18.23
N GLY A 306 -11.43 -0.56 -17.37
CA GLY A 306 -11.05 -1.93 -17.66
C GLY A 306 -11.37 -2.87 -16.49
N MET A 307 -10.95 -4.12 -16.62
CA MET A 307 -11.03 -5.15 -15.59
C MET A 307 -9.99 -6.21 -15.90
N GLU A 308 -9.17 -6.54 -14.92
CA GLU A 308 -7.90 -7.24 -15.08
C GLU A 308 -8.00 -8.75 -15.28
N HIS A 309 -9.20 -9.27 -15.61
CA HIS A 309 -9.50 -10.69 -15.74
C HIS A 309 -8.31 -11.51 -16.25
N GLN A 310 -7.82 -12.43 -15.42
CA GLN A 310 -6.55 -13.13 -15.62
C GLN A 310 -6.39 -13.69 -17.03
N THR A 311 -5.33 -13.29 -17.74
CA THR A 311 -5.01 -13.62 -19.16
C THR A 311 -5.94 -13.03 -20.24
N CYS A 312 -6.94 -12.23 -19.89
CA CYS A 312 -7.90 -11.64 -20.83
C CYS A 312 -8.56 -10.36 -20.30
N SER A 313 -7.77 -9.32 -20.02
CA SER A 313 -8.29 -8.05 -19.50
C SER A 313 -9.38 -7.47 -20.42
N PHE A 314 -10.47 -7.00 -19.80
CA PHE A 314 -11.56 -6.35 -20.51
C PHE A 314 -11.23 -4.87 -20.67
N MET A 315 -11.36 -4.35 -21.88
CA MET A 315 -10.87 -3.02 -22.25
C MET A 315 -12.00 -2.20 -22.88
N VAL A 316 -12.28 -1.01 -22.34
CA VAL A 316 -13.22 -0.09 -23.03
C VAL A 316 -12.57 0.55 -24.27
N ASN A 317 -11.27 0.82 -24.19
CA ASN A 317 -10.49 1.50 -25.22
C ASN A 317 -9.01 1.08 -25.15
N MET A 318 -8.19 1.69 -25.99
CA MET A 318 -6.75 1.43 -26.09
C MET A 318 -5.88 2.59 -25.60
N SER A 319 -6.34 3.35 -24.61
CA SER A 319 -5.49 4.34 -23.93
C SER A 319 -4.26 3.63 -23.36
N GLU A 320 -3.08 4.23 -23.51
CA GLU A 320 -1.82 3.61 -23.08
C GLU A 320 -1.78 3.38 -21.57
N THR A 321 -2.35 4.33 -20.82
CA THR A 321 -2.45 4.25 -19.36
C THR A 321 -3.31 3.06 -18.96
N LEU A 322 -4.46 2.86 -19.62
CA LEU A 322 -5.36 1.74 -19.33
C LEU A 322 -4.70 0.41 -19.70
N ILE A 323 -4.11 0.32 -20.89
CA ILE A 323 -3.37 -0.87 -21.33
C ILE A 323 -2.31 -1.28 -20.31
N ALA A 324 -1.54 -0.31 -19.82
CA ALA A 324 -0.45 -0.56 -18.87
C ALA A 324 -0.98 -0.91 -17.48
N HIS A 325 -2.07 -0.29 -17.01
CA HIS A 325 -2.74 -0.59 -15.74
C HIS A 325 -3.25 -2.03 -15.71
N GLU A 326 -4.09 -2.39 -16.68
CA GLU A 326 -4.71 -3.73 -16.79
C GLU A 326 -3.68 -4.85 -16.98
N LEU A 327 -2.59 -4.55 -17.69
CA LEU A 327 -1.48 -5.49 -17.83
C LEU A 327 -0.65 -5.59 -16.55
N GLY A 328 -0.48 -4.50 -15.81
CA GLY A 328 0.23 -4.48 -14.54
C GLY A 328 -0.41 -5.41 -13.51
N HIS A 329 -1.73 -5.50 -13.52
CA HIS A 329 -2.48 -6.40 -12.66
C HIS A 329 -2.13 -7.89 -12.80
N GLN A 330 -1.61 -8.30 -13.97
CA GLN A 330 -1.20 -9.68 -14.20
C GLN A 330 -0.10 -10.11 -13.22
N TRP A 331 0.75 -9.17 -12.76
CA TRP A 331 1.67 -9.38 -11.65
C TRP A 331 1.02 -9.07 -10.29
N PHE A 332 0.28 -7.95 -10.19
CA PHE A 332 -0.27 -7.42 -8.93
C PHE A 332 -1.79 -7.33 -8.95
N GLY A 333 -2.48 -8.33 -8.42
CA GLY A 333 -3.92 -8.51 -8.57
C GLY A 333 -4.24 -9.94 -8.97
N ASP A 334 -3.48 -10.50 -9.92
CA ASP A 334 -3.69 -11.86 -10.42
C ASP A 334 -2.69 -12.85 -9.83
N LYS A 335 -1.37 -12.68 -10.11
CA LYS A 335 -0.33 -13.55 -9.55
C LYS A 335 -0.25 -13.40 -8.03
N VAL A 336 -0.18 -12.17 -7.52
CA VAL A 336 -0.31 -11.90 -6.08
C VAL A 336 -1.55 -11.04 -5.85
N THR A 337 -2.61 -11.62 -5.31
CA THR A 337 -3.90 -10.95 -5.11
C THR A 337 -3.99 -10.40 -3.68
N CYS A 338 -4.54 -9.21 -3.45
CA CYS A 338 -4.80 -8.74 -2.10
C CYS A 338 -5.58 -9.79 -1.27
N GLY A 339 -5.14 -10.08 -0.05
CA GLY A 339 -5.78 -11.06 0.84
C GLY A 339 -7.01 -10.52 1.55
N SER A 340 -7.30 -9.23 1.36
CA SER A 340 -8.49 -8.57 1.84
C SER A 340 -8.72 -7.29 1.05
N TRP A 341 -9.97 -6.80 1.01
CA TRP A 341 -10.25 -5.51 0.39
C TRP A 341 -9.63 -4.33 1.16
N GLN A 342 -9.17 -4.55 2.41
CA GLN A 342 -8.32 -3.59 3.13
C GLN A 342 -6.94 -3.41 2.51
N ASP A 343 -6.46 -4.44 1.81
CA ASP A 343 -5.17 -4.48 1.12
C ASP A 343 -5.29 -4.21 -0.38
N ILE A 344 -6.43 -3.74 -0.89
CA ILE A 344 -6.69 -3.54 -2.33
C ILE A 344 -5.65 -2.63 -3.03
N TRP A 345 -4.99 -1.75 -2.29
CA TRP A 345 -3.89 -0.93 -2.81
C TRP A 345 -2.70 -1.77 -3.34
N LEU A 346 -2.55 -3.01 -2.89
CA LEU A 346 -1.54 -3.93 -3.43
C LEU A 346 -1.86 -4.33 -4.87
N ASN A 347 -3.14 -4.34 -5.25
CA ASN A 347 -3.55 -4.48 -6.63
C ASN A 347 -3.47 -3.10 -7.32
N GLU A 348 -4.32 -2.17 -6.87
CA GLU A 348 -4.56 -0.90 -7.59
C GLU A 348 -3.37 0.06 -7.56
N GLY A 349 -2.71 0.18 -6.42
CA GLY A 349 -1.54 1.04 -6.27
C GLY A 349 -0.37 0.57 -7.12
N PHE A 350 -0.17 -0.75 -7.22
CA PHE A 350 0.87 -1.31 -8.11
C PHE A 350 0.50 -1.19 -9.58
N ALA A 351 -0.72 -1.55 -10.00
CA ALA A 351 -1.15 -1.40 -11.39
C ALA A 351 -1.04 0.07 -11.85
N THR A 352 -1.49 1.00 -11.01
CA THR A 352 -1.33 2.45 -11.24
C THR A 352 0.14 2.83 -11.36
N HIS A 353 1.00 2.32 -10.47
CA HIS A 353 2.44 2.61 -10.50
C HIS A 353 3.14 2.05 -11.74
N LEU A 354 2.74 0.86 -12.20
CA LEU A 354 3.25 0.24 -13.42
C LEU A 354 2.83 1.05 -14.66
N ALA A 355 1.59 1.54 -14.70
CA ALA A 355 1.14 2.48 -15.74
C ALA A 355 1.99 3.75 -15.74
N SER A 356 2.30 4.31 -14.57
CA SER A 356 3.19 5.46 -14.47
C SER A 356 4.63 5.12 -14.90
N ILE A 357 5.21 3.98 -14.53
CA ILE A 357 6.55 3.55 -14.98
C ILE A 357 6.61 3.44 -16.51
N TYR A 358 5.56 2.90 -17.15
CA TYR A 358 5.48 2.84 -18.61
C TYR A 358 5.46 4.23 -19.23
N ALA A 359 4.63 5.13 -18.69
CA ALA A 359 4.54 6.51 -19.15
C ALA A 359 5.86 7.29 -18.93
N GLU A 360 6.54 7.11 -17.80
CA GLU A 360 7.82 7.75 -17.49
C GLU A 360 8.92 7.33 -18.46
N ALA A 361 8.98 6.05 -18.82
CA ALA A 361 9.96 5.55 -19.77
C ALA A 361 9.72 6.08 -21.19
N LYS A 362 8.45 6.22 -21.59
CA LYS A 362 8.07 6.65 -22.94
C LYS A 362 8.03 8.18 -23.09
N TYR A 363 7.65 8.90 -22.04
CA TYR A 363 7.42 10.35 -22.02
C TYR A 363 8.09 11.04 -20.81
N PRO A 364 9.43 10.95 -20.66
CA PRO A 364 10.14 11.42 -19.47
C PRO A 364 9.99 12.93 -19.19
N ALA A 365 9.73 13.73 -20.24
CA ALA A 365 9.50 15.18 -20.08
C ALA A 365 8.22 15.50 -19.29
N ASN A 366 7.26 14.57 -19.23
CA ASN A 366 5.97 14.76 -18.58
C ASN A 366 5.96 14.30 -17.12
N THR A 367 6.95 13.51 -16.69
CA THR A 367 7.00 12.86 -15.37
C THR A 367 6.69 13.81 -14.21
N LYS A 368 7.36 14.97 -14.16
CA LYS A 368 7.17 15.94 -13.06
C LYS A 368 5.76 16.52 -13.03
N THR A 369 5.23 16.85 -14.21
CA THR A 369 3.87 17.39 -14.35
C THR A 369 2.83 16.35 -13.93
N THR A 370 2.97 15.10 -14.37
CA THR A 370 2.07 14.00 -14.02
C THR A 370 2.07 13.76 -12.51
N ARG A 371 3.25 13.56 -11.88
CA ARG A 371 3.35 13.36 -10.42
C ARG A 371 2.78 14.54 -9.65
N THR A 372 3.03 15.78 -10.10
CA THR A 372 2.46 16.98 -9.47
C THR A 372 0.92 16.97 -9.50
N ASN A 373 0.32 16.61 -10.63
CA ASN A 373 -1.14 16.52 -10.77
C ASN A 373 -1.75 15.41 -9.89
N GLU A 374 -1.07 14.26 -9.81
CA GLU A 374 -1.49 13.16 -8.95
C GLU A 374 -1.39 13.55 -7.46
N ILE A 375 -0.29 14.18 -7.03
CA ILE A 375 -0.14 14.72 -5.66
C ILE A 375 -1.20 15.78 -5.36
N ASN A 376 -1.50 16.67 -6.30
CA ASN A 376 -2.59 17.65 -6.11
C ASN A 376 -3.94 16.97 -5.88
N THR A 377 -4.19 15.84 -6.56
CA THR A 377 -5.39 15.03 -6.34
C THR A 377 -5.37 14.34 -4.99
N ILE A 378 -4.26 13.70 -4.62
CA ILE A 378 -4.06 13.03 -3.32
C ILE A 378 -4.29 14.01 -2.17
N THR A 379 -3.70 15.20 -2.28
CA THR A 379 -3.71 16.26 -1.27
C THR A 379 -4.89 17.21 -1.39
N SER A 380 -5.90 16.88 -2.20
CA SER A 380 -7.13 17.66 -2.36
C SER A 380 -8.02 17.67 -1.12
N GLN A 381 -7.82 16.71 -0.21
CA GLN A 381 -8.52 16.58 1.07
C GLN A 381 -7.51 16.38 2.19
N PRO A 382 -7.74 16.93 3.39
CA PRO A 382 -6.77 16.90 4.48
C PRO A 382 -6.55 15.50 5.08
N GLY A 383 -7.49 14.56 4.90
CA GLY A 383 -7.45 13.21 5.47
C GLY A 383 -7.61 12.07 4.45
N GLY A 384 -7.67 10.85 4.97
CA GLY A 384 -7.73 9.60 4.21
C GLY A 384 -6.45 8.76 4.26
N SER A 385 -6.62 7.46 4.50
CA SER A 385 -5.60 6.42 4.55
C SER A 385 -5.61 5.58 3.26
N VAL A 386 -4.50 4.91 2.97
CA VAL A 386 -4.49 3.88 1.91
C VAL A 386 -5.22 2.63 2.40
N TRP A 387 -5.03 2.25 3.67
CA TRP A 387 -5.81 1.18 4.32
C TRP A 387 -7.31 1.47 4.25
N VAL A 388 -8.09 0.53 3.70
CA VAL A 388 -9.55 0.67 3.56
C VAL A 388 -10.22 0.39 4.91
N ASP A 389 -10.87 1.41 5.45
CA ASP A 389 -11.55 1.38 6.74
C ASP A 389 -12.98 0.84 6.68
N ASN A 390 -13.58 0.84 5.48
CA ASN A 390 -14.91 0.31 5.26
C ASN A 390 -14.98 -0.53 3.97
N VAL A 391 -14.85 -1.86 4.10
CA VAL A 391 -14.95 -2.82 2.99
C VAL A 391 -16.38 -3.05 2.49
N ASN A 392 -17.37 -2.40 3.10
CA ASN A 392 -18.74 -2.41 2.60
C ASN A 392 -19.05 -1.24 1.67
N ASP A 393 -18.18 -0.22 1.63
CA ASP A 393 -18.29 0.90 0.71
C ASP A 393 -17.35 0.68 -0.48
N VAL A 394 -17.95 0.37 -1.62
CA VAL A 394 -17.19 0.06 -2.84
C VAL A 394 -16.46 1.29 -3.37
N ASN A 395 -17.02 2.50 -3.23
CA ASN A 395 -16.32 3.73 -3.61
C ASN A 395 -15.11 4.00 -2.70
N ARG A 396 -15.15 3.48 -1.47
CA ARG A 396 -14.02 3.55 -0.55
C ARG A 396 -12.96 2.51 -0.87
N ILE A 397 -13.35 1.27 -1.21
CA ILE A 397 -12.41 0.24 -1.71
C ILE A 397 -11.67 0.76 -2.93
N PHE A 398 -12.39 1.25 -3.94
CA PHE A 398 -11.83 1.73 -5.21
C PHE A 398 -11.68 3.25 -5.23
N SER A 399 -11.18 3.84 -4.14
CA SER A 399 -11.01 5.28 -4.09
C SER A 399 -9.84 5.72 -4.98
N ASN A 400 -10.11 6.39 -6.11
CA ASN A 400 -9.08 6.98 -6.97
C ASN A 400 -8.02 7.77 -6.17
N ARG A 401 -8.46 8.60 -5.21
CA ARG A 401 -7.54 9.41 -4.40
C ARG A 401 -6.63 8.55 -3.51
N LEU A 402 -7.15 7.48 -2.92
CA LEU A 402 -6.51 6.78 -1.80
C LEU A 402 -5.95 5.40 -2.18
N SER A 403 -6.74 4.55 -2.82
CA SER A 403 -6.33 3.18 -3.16
C SER A 403 -5.41 3.15 -4.38
N TYR A 404 -5.66 4.05 -5.35
CA TYR A 404 -4.92 4.15 -6.60
C TYR A 404 -3.76 5.14 -6.49
N LEU A 405 -4.06 6.44 -6.47
CA LEU A 405 -3.04 7.49 -6.58
C LEU A 405 -2.14 7.55 -5.35
N LYS A 406 -2.71 7.60 -4.13
CA LYS A 406 -1.91 7.58 -2.89
C LYS A 406 -1.19 6.25 -2.74
N GLY A 407 -1.83 5.12 -3.07
CA GLY A 407 -1.21 3.79 -3.11
C GLY A 407 0.03 3.74 -4.03
N SER A 408 -0.08 4.20 -5.27
CA SER A 408 1.04 4.33 -6.22
C SER A 408 2.14 5.27 -5.70
N HIS A 409 1.77 6.39 -5.07
CA HIS A 409 2.75 7.30 -4.48
C HIS A 409 3.48 6.75 -3.26
N LEU A 410 2.88 5.78 -2.53
CA LEU A 410 3.65 5.05 -1.52
C LEU A 410 4.79 4.27 -2.16
N LEU A 411 4.57 3.67 -3.34
CA LEU A 411 5.60 2.95 -4.09
C LEU A 411 6.68 3.91 -4.61
N TYR A 412 6.32 5.10 -5.10
CA TYR A 412 7.30 6.16 -5.43
C TYR A 412 8.16 6.55 -4.22
N MET A 413 7.54 6.80 -3.06
CA MET A 413 8.30 7.16 -1.86
C MET A 413 9.17 6.01 -1.36
N LEU A 414 8.72 4.76 -1.47
CA LEU A 414 9.52 3.59 -1.12
C LEU A 414 10.74 3.43 -2.05
N ARG A 415 10.57 3.65 -3.36
CA ARG A 415 11.68 3.71 -4.32
C ARG A 415 12.70 4.78 -3.95
N TRP A 416 12.22 5.97 -3.55
CA TRP A 416 13.08 7.05 -3.06
C TRP A 416 13.83 6.68 -1.76
N ILE A 417 13.14 6.10 -0.78
CA ILE A 417 13.70 5.74 0.53
C ILE A 417 14.71 4.58 0.44
N LEU A 418 14.47 3.62 -0.47
CA LEU A 418 15.25 2.38 -0.56
C LEU A 418 16.29 2.39 -1.69
N SER A 419 16.20 3.33 -2.62
CA SER A 419 16.72 3.27 -3.99
C SER A 419 15.95 2.30 -4.89
N ASP A 420 15.96 2.58 -6.20
CA ASP A 420 15.34 1.72 -7.21
C ASP A 420 15.87 0.28 -7.17
N ALA A 421 17.20 0.10 -7.08
CA ALA A 421 17.81 -1.22 -7.10
C ALA A 421 17.31 -2.11 -5.95
N THR A 422 17.27 -1.57 -4.73
CA THR A 422 16.76 -2.29 -3.55
C THR A 422 15.25 -2.53 -3.65
N PHE A 423 14.48 -1.53 -4.08
CA PHE A 423 13.03 -1.65 -4.23
C PHE A 423 12.65 -2.72 -5.24
N PHE A 424 13.19 -2.68 -6.46
CA PHE A 424 12.88 -3.67 -7.49
C PHE A 424 13.35 -5.07 -7.10
N THR A 425 14.50 -5.20 -6.42
CA THR A 425 14.94 -6.48 -5.85
C THR A 425 13.95 -7.01 -4.80
N ALA A 426 13.49 -6.15 -3.89
CA ALA A 426 12.51 -6.52 -2.86
C ALA A 426 11.18 -6.97 -3.47
N VAL A 427 10.66 -6.20 -4.42
CA VAL A 427 9.40 -6.50 -5.11
C VAL A 427 9.53 -7.77 -5.94
N HIS A 428 10.64 -7.97 -6.66
CA HIS A 428 10.91 -9.21 -7.38
C HIS A 428 10.95 -10.42 -6.44
N ASN A 429 11.56 -10.30 -5.26
CA ASN A 429 11.56 -11.37 -4.26
C ASN A 429 10.15 -11.62 -3.70
N TYR A 430 9.40 -10.56 -3.39
CA TYR A 430 8.03 -10.62 -2.89
C TYR A 430 7.08 -11.39 -3.80
N ILE A 431 7.06 -11.09 -5.11
CA ILE A 431 6.15 -11.74 -6.06
C ILE A 431 6.62 -13.15 -6.49
N ASN A 432 7.84 -13.53 -6.12
CA ASN A 432 8.42 -14.84 -6.40
C ASN A 432 8.64 -15.68 -5.13
N ASP A 433 8.21 -15.18 -3.96
CA ASP A 433 8.18 -15.96 -2.73
C ASP A 433 7.22 -17.15 -2.93
N PRO A 434 7.70 -18.41 -2.82
CA PRO A 434 6.87 -19.60 -2.99
C PRO A 434 5.64 -19.65 -2.05
N ALA A 435 5.65 -18.94 -0.92
CA ALA A 435 4.51 -18.85 -0.02
C ALA A 435 3.44 -17.84 -0.47
N LEU A 436 3.79 -16.93 -1.38
CA LEU A 436 2.93 -15.82 -1.81
C LEU A 436 2.53 -15.91 -3.29
N ALA A 437 3.42 -16.42 -4.14
CA ALA A 437 3.21 -16.51 -5.57
C ALA A 437 1.97 -17.33 -5.91
N TYR A 438 1.12 -16.78 -6.79
CA TYR A 438 -0.19 -17.35 -7.15
C TYR A 438 -1.18 -17.46 -5.99
N GLY A 439 -0.93 -16.76 -4.87
CA GLY A 439 -1.76 -16.75 -3.68
C GLY A 439 -2.34 -15.39 -3.34
N TYR A 440 -2.65 -15.22 -2.06
CA TYR A 440 -3.14 -13.99 -1.46
C TYR A 440 -2.07 -13.33 -0.59
N VAL A 441 -1.99 -12.00 -0.63
CA VAL A 441 -0.93 -11.21 0.00
C VAL A 441 -1.49 -10.05 0.81
N THR A 442 -0.79 -9.70 1.88
CA THR A 442 -1.13 -8.58 2.77
C THR A 442 -0.05 -7.52 2.73
N THR A 443 -0.37 -6.32 3.22
CA THR A 443 0.61 -5.23 3.33
C THR A 443 1.82 -5.61 4.19
N ALA A 444 1.63 -6.49 5.19
CA ALA A 444 2.71 -7.02 6.01
C ALA A 444 3.69 -7.91 5.20
N ASN A 445 3.20 -8.66 4.22
CA ASN A 445 4.06 -9.47 3.35
C ASN A 445 4.99 -8.59 2.50
N LEU A 446 4.46 -7.52 1.90
CA LEU A 446 5.27 -6.54 1.15
C LEU A 446 6.29 -5.85 2.07
N LYS A 447 5.85 -5.35 3.23
CA LYS A 447 6.72 -4.70 4.23
C LYS A 447 7.89 -5.62 4.58
N GLY A 448 7.63 -6.87 4.95
CA GLY A 448 8.68 -7.82 5.34
C GLY A 448 9.74 -8.02 4.25
N HIS A 449 9.35 -8.06 2.98
CA HIS A 449 10.29 -8.19 1.86
C HIS A 449 11.10 -6.91 1.61
N LEU A 450 10.48 -5.73 1.75
CA LEU A 450 11.18 -4.45 1.65
C LEU A 450 12.20 -4.28 2.78
N GLU A 451 11.85 -4.66 4.01
CA GLU A 451 12.75 -4.62 5.16
C GLU A 451 13.89 -5.64 5.02
N ALA A 452 13.59 -6.87 4.57
CA ALA A 452 14.60 -7.90 4.34
C ALA A 452 15.64 -7.51 3.28
N ALA A 453 15.21 -6.86 2.19
CA ALA A 453 16.11 -6.42 1.13
C ALA A 453 16.93 -5.18 1.52
N SER A 454 16.36 -4.29 2.34
CA SER A 454 16.97 -2.99 2.65
C SER A 454 17.74 -2.93 3.97
N GLY A 455 17.44 -3.84 4.91
CA GLY A 455 17.91 -3.78 6.28
C GLY A 455 17.35 -2.61 7.10
N LYS A 456 16.34 -1.89 6.60
CA LYS A 456 15.69 -0.75 7.27
C LYS A 456 14.40 -1.21 7.95
N ASP A 457 14.09 -0.63 9.11
CA ASP A 457 12.74 -0.72 9.71
C ASP A 457 11.82 0.28 9.01
N LEU A 458 10.76 -0.23 8.39
CA LEU A 458 9.77 0.55 7.65
C LEU A 458 8.46 0.69 8.43
N THR A 459 8.41 0.28 9.70
CA THR A 459 7.22 0.43 10.56
C THR A 459 6.70 1.87 10.56
N TYR A 460 7.60 2.85 10.75
CA TYR A 460 7.23 4.26 10.71
C TYR A 460 6.54 4.66 9.39
N PHE A 461 6.99 4.11 8.26
CA PHE A 461 6.46 4.47 6.95
C PHE A 461 5.04 3.93 6.80
N PHE A 462 4.81 2.65 7.09
CA PHE A 462 3.48 2.07 6.98
C PHE A 462 2.50 2.65 8.00
N ASP A 463 2.95 2.93 9.23
CA ASP A 463 2.11 3.57 10.25
C ASP A 463 1.65 4.97 9.80
N GLN A 464 2.56 5.76 9.21
CA GLN A 464 2.28 7.13 8.77
C GLN A 464 1.48 7.20 7.46
N TRP A 465 1.79 6.33 6.49
CA TRP A 465 1.32 6.49 5.11
C TRP A 465 0.27 5.48 4.67
N PHE A 466 0.31 4.25 5.20
CA PHE A 466 -0.68 3.23 4.89
C PHE A 466 -1.90 3.34 5.80
N THR A 467 -1.71 3.25 7.12
CA THR A 467 -2.80 3.42 8.11
C THR A 467 -3.05 4.88 8.46
N GLY A 468 -1.98 5.68 8.53
CA GLY A 468 -2.05 7.10 8.83
C GLY A 468 -2.71 7.91 7.72
N GLN A 469 -3.36 9.01 8.11
CA GLN A 469 -4.04 9.91 7.20
C GLN A 469 -3.27 11.20 6.98
N GLY A 470 -3.61 11.88 5.89
CA GLY A 470 -3.09 13.21 5.57
C GLY A 470 -1.71 13.18 4.91
N TYR A 471 -1.05 14.34 4.97
CA TYR A 471 0.26 14.66 4.38
C TYR A 471 0.89 15.87 5.11
N PRO A 472 2.22 16.07 5.02
CA PRO A 472 2.88 17.24 5.58
C PRO A 472 2.96 18.43 4.61
N SER A 473 3.07 19.63 5.20
CA SER A 473 3.51 20.87 4.56
C SER A 473 4.83 21.29 5.22
N TYR A 474 5.92 21.35 4.44
CA TYR A 474 7.24 21.72 4.96
C TYR A 474 7.44 23.24 5.01
N GLN A 475 8.11 23.72 6.06
CA GLN A 475 8.67 25.06 6.13
C GLN A 475 10.19 24.93 6.18
N VAL A 476 10.84 25.32 5.09
CA VAL A 476 12.29 25.24 4.90
C VAL A 476 12.88 26.63 5.02
N GLU A 477 13.68 26.84 6.05
CA GLU A 477 14.49 28.04 6.19
C GLU A 477 15.95 27.69 5.89
N TRP A 478 16.63 28.46 5.05
CA TRP A 478 18.00 28.15 4.63
C TRP A 478 18.89 29.39 4.64
N TYR A 479 20.14 29.17 5.05
CA TYR A 479 21.16 30.20 5.29
C TYR A 479 22.41 29.86 4.47
N PRO A 480 22.70 30.58 3.36
CA PRO A 480 23.94 30.38 2.63
C PRO A 480 25.13 30.95 3.42
N VAL A 481 26.23 30.20 3.50
CA VAL A 481 27.44 30.55 4.24
C VAL A 481 28.67 30.28 3.37
N GLY A 482 29.07 31.25 2.57
CA GLY A 482 30.14 31.05 1.58
C GLY A 482 29.80 29.87 0.68
N SER A 483 30.60 28.79 0.72
CA SER A 483 30.34 27.57 -0.06
C SER A 483 29.45 26.54 0.63
N SER A 484 28.92 26.82 1.81
CA SER A 484 28.09 25.92 2.61
C SER A 484 26.66 26.44 2.75
N VAL A 485 25.77 25.59 3.26
CA VAL A 485 24.41 25.97 3.62
C VAL A 485 24.03 25.38 4.96
N GLN A 486 23.31 26.15 5.77
CA GLN A 486 22.57 25.65 6.92
C GLN A 486 21.08 25.62 6.58
N VAL A 487 20.35 24.60 6.99
CA VAL A 487 18.92 24.42 6.70
C VAL A 487 18.19 24.07 7.98
N LYS A 488 17.11 24.78 8.30
CA LYS A 488 16.16 24.44 9.35
C LYS A 488 14.89 23.89 8.72
N LEU A 489 14.48 22.68 9.12
CA LEU A 489 13.27 22.03 8.64
C LEU A 489 12.19 21.97 9.73
N ASN A 490 10.99 22.38 9.35
CA ASN A 490 9.75 22.16 10.10
C ASN A 490 8.67 21.60 9.17
N GLN A 491 7.65 21.01 9.76
CA GLN A 491 6.43 20.61 9.07
C GLN A 491 5.19 20.84 9.95
N THR A 492 4.06 21.00 9.27
CA THR A 492 2.72 20.89 9.83
C THR A 492 1.97 19.78 9.08
N GLN A 493 1.06 19.08 9.76
CA GLN A 493 0.32 17.95 9.19
C GLN A 493 -1.11 18.35 8.86
N SER A 494 -1.64 17.82 7.77
CA SER A 494 -3.04 18.05 7.40
C SER A 494 -4.05 17.27 8.26
N HIS A 495 -3.60 16.26 9.03
CA HIS A 495 -4.46 15.42 9.86
C HIS A 495 -3.76 14.97 11.15
N ALA A 496 -4.51 14.94 12.27
CA ALA A 496 -3.98 14.66 13.60
C ALA A 496 -3.61 13.19 13.86
N SER A 497 -3.97 12.26 12.96
CA SER A 497 -3.61 10.83 13.09
C SER A 497 -2.11 10.58 12.98
N VAL A 498 -1.37 11.51 12.36
CA VAL A 498 0.09 11.45 12.24
C VAL A 498 0.65 12.73 12.83
N SER A 499 1.38 12.62 13.93
CA SER A 499 1.97 13.78 14.61
C SER A 499 3.21 14.33 13.90
N PHE A 500 3.87 13.49 13.10
CA PHE A 500 5.07 13.86 12.33
C PHE A 500 5.32 12.85 11.21
N PHE A 501 5.58 13.33 9.98
CA PHE A 501 5.95 12.48 8.85
C PHE A 501 7.47 12.43 8.70
N GLN A 502 8.05 11.26 8.90
CA GLN A 502 9.49 11.08 8.71
C GLN A 502 9.78 10.80 7.23
N LEU A 503 10.49 11.72 6.58
CA LEU A 503 10.88 11.57 5.17
C LEU A 503 12.32 12.04 4.94
N PRO A 504 13.06 11.39 4.03
CA PRO A 504 14.27 11.96 3.44
C PRO A 504 13.86 13.10 2.49
N VAL A 505 14.14 14.35 2.85
CA VAL A 505 13.72 15.57 2.14
C VAL A 505 14.82 16.00 1.16
N PRO A 506 14.60 15.89 -0.18
CA PRO A 506 15.55 16.39 -1.17
C PRO A 506 15.42 17.90 -1.39
N LEU A 507 16.53 18.63 -1.26
CA LEU A 507 16.64 20.05 -1.61
C LEU A 507 17.76 20.24 -2.64
N LEU A 508 17.44 20.84 -3.78
CA LEU A 508 18.40 21.18 -4.83
C LEU A 508 18.83 22.63 -4.70
N PHE A 509 20.09 22.83 -4.31
CA PHE A 509 20.70 24.16 -4.23
C PHE A 509 21.34 24.52 -5.55
N ARG A 510 21.21 25.79 -5.96
CA ARG A 510 21.74 26.32 -7.22
C ARG A 510 22.41 27.66 -7.03
N ASN A 511 23.43 27.91 -7.85
CA ASN A 511 23.93 29.26 -8.11
C ASN A 511 23.48 29.68 -9.51
N ALA A 512 22.56 30.64 -9.58
CA ALA A 512 21.97 31.11 -10.83
C ALA A 512 22.98 31.83 -11.75
N ASN A 513 24.12 32.29 -11.20
CA ASN A 513 25.16 32.98 -11.97
C ASN A 513 26.17 32.00 -12.58
N THR A 514 26.47 30.89 -11.89
CA THR A 514 27.49 29.92 -12.33
C THR A 514 26.89 28.62 -12.87
N ASN A 515 25.58 28.42 -12.76
CA ASN A 515 24.86 27.18 -13.06
C ASN A 515 25.38 25.95 -12.28
N GLN A 516 26.02 26.17 -11.15
CA GLN A 516 26.41 25.08 -10.24
C GLN A 516 25.17 24.62 -9.46
N GLU A 517 25.01 23.30 -9.33
CA GLU A 517 23.89 22.71 -8.59
C GLU A 517 24.37 21.57 -7.69
N LYS A 518 23.72 21.39 -6.54
CA LYS A 518 23.93 20.23 -5.66
C LYS A 518 22.62 19.83 -4.99
N LEU A 519 22.23 18.57 -5.16
CA LEU A 519 21.13 17.96 -4.43
C LEU A 519 21.62 17.46 -3.06
N VAL A 520 20.97 17.89 -2.00
CA VAL A 520 21.23 17.42 -0.62
C VAL A 520 19.95 16.82 -0.05
N VAL A 521 20.06 15.69 0.63
CA VAL A 521 18.92 14.97 1.21
C VAL A 521 19.01 15.04 2.73
N PHE A 522 17.99 15.62 3.37
CA PHE A 522 17.94 15.80 4.81
C PHE A 522 16.92 14.86 5.46
N ASN A 523 17.37 14.07 6.43
CA ASN A 523 16.50 13.14 7.17
C ASN A 523 15.79 13.88 8.31
N ASN A 524 14.67 14.52 8.00
CA ASN A 524 13.90 15.26 9.01
C ASN A 524 13.13 14.31 9.92
N THR A 525 13.42 14.35 11.22
CA THR A 525 12.84 13.47 12.26
C THR A 525 12.15 14.24 13.38
N SER A 526 12.30 15.56 13.45
CA SER A 526 11.53 16.44 14.34
C SER A 526 11.49 17.88 13.79
N ASN A 527 10.53 18.68 14.25
CA ASN A 527 10.50 20.12 13.96
C ASN A 527 11.70 20.83 14.61
N GLY A 528 12.14 21.93 13.98
CA GLY A 528 13.25 22.78 14.45
C GLY A 528 14.64 22.22 14.17
N GLN A 529 14.77 21.12 13.41
CA GLN A 529 16.08 20.50 13.15
C GLN A 529 16.91 21.33 12.19
N PHE A 530 18.15 21.60 12.58
CA PHE A 530 19.17 22.20 11.74
C PHE A 530 20.07 21.14 11.09
N PHE A 531 20.41 21.38 9.84
CA PHE A 531 21.34 20.60 9.04
C PHE A 531 22.38 21.53 8.42
N THR A 532 23.58 21.02 8.14
CA THR A 532 24.63 21.74 7.43
C THR A 532 25.21 20.87 6.34
N ASP A 533 25.46 21.44 5.17
CA ASP A 533 26.12 20.78 4.05
C ASP A 533 27.09 21.75 3.34
N ASN A 534 28.24 21.24 2.89
CA ASN A 534 29.16 22.00 2.06
C ASN A 534 28.81 21.80 0.58
N LEU A 535 28.23 22.83 -0.04
CA LEU A 535 27.81 22.81 -1.43
C LEU A 535 28.98 22.90 -2.41
N GLY A 536 30.10 23.50 -1.99
CA GLY A 536 31.25 23.79 -2.85
C GLY A 536 31.06 25.04 -3.73
N PHE A 537 29.95 25.76 -3.55
CA PHE A 537 29.63 27.03 -4.21
C PHE A 537 28.64 27.82 -3.35
N GLU A 538 28.53 29.13 -3.61
CA GLU A 538 27.54 29.98 -2.95
C GLU A 538 26.16 29.78 -3.56
N ALA A 539 25.21 29.24 -2.79
CA ALA A 539 23.85 29.04 -3.28
C ALA A 539 23.04 30.34 -3.32
N THR A 540 22.43 30.63 -4.46
CA THR A 540 21.50 31.74 -4.64
C THR A 540 20.04 31.30 -4.55
N GLU A 541 19.76 30.02 -4.86
CA GLU A 541 18.42 29.44 -4.93
C GLU A 541 18.36 28.04 -4.32
N VAL A 542 17.17 27.63 -3.90
CA VAL A 542 16.85 26.26 -3.46
C VAL A 542 15.53 25.82 -4.08
N ILE A 543 15.45 24.56 -4.47
CA ILE A 543 14.24 23.92 -4.98
C ILE A 543 13.89 22.74 -4.08
N PHE A 544 12.66 22.73 -3.55
CA PHE A 544 12.14 21.61 -2.77
C PHE A 544 11.73 20.47 -3.69
N ASP A 545 12.21 19.26 -3.40
CA ASP A 545 11.84 18.02 -4.08
C ASP A 545 11.74 18.17 -5.61
N PRO A 546 12.86 18.47 -6.29
CA PRO A 546 12.87 18.89 -7.69
C PRO A 546 12.28 17.84 -8.64
N ASP A 547 12.22 16.57 -8.24
CA ASP A 547 11.71 15.44 -9.01
C ASP A 547 10.37 14.88 -8.48
N VAL A 548 9.77 15.57 -7.50
CA VAL A 548 8.40 15.37 -7.03
C VAL A 548 8.17 13.94 -6.50
N TRP A 549 9.04 13.47 -5.62
CA TRP A 549 8.96 12.14 -4.98
C TRP A 549 7.98 12.09 -3.81
N LEU A 550 7.80 13.20 -3.09
CA LEU A 550 7.16 13.22 -1.78
C LEU A 550 5.72 13.70 -1.86
N ILE A 551 4.78 12.98 -1.22
CA ILE A 551 3.40 13.45 -1.04
C ILE A 551 3.42 14.62 -0.05
N THR A 552 3.48 15.84 -0.55
CA THR A 552 3.50 17.07 0.25
C THR A 552 2.68 18.16 -0.45
N ARG A 553 2.28 19.19 0.28
CA ARG A 553 1.58 20.34 -0.30
C ARG A 553 1.94 21.61 0.45
N ASN A 554 1.87 22.77 -0.22
CA ASN A 554 2.05 24.09 0.39
C ASN A 554 3.39 24.24 1.12
N ASN A 555 4.46 23.68 0.55
CA ASN A 555 5.80 23.82 1.11
C ASN A 555 6.30 25.26 0.93
N THR A 556 6.96 25.82 1.95
CA THR A 556 7.55 27.16 1.89
C THR A 556 9.06 27.10 1.96
N LEU A 557 9.72 27.97 1.20
CA LEU A 557 11.17 28.11 1.14
C LEU A 557 11.52 29.55 1.49
N THR A 558 12.27 29.76 2.57
CA THR A 558 12.66 31.09 3.05
C THR A 558 14.18 31.17 3.11
N LYS A 559 14.76 32.02 2.27
CA LYS A 559 16.19 32.37 2.35
C LYS A 559 16.37 33.37 3.49
N SER A 560 17.23 33.05 4.45
CA SER A 560 17.57 33.95 5.54
C SER A 560 18.96 34.53 5.34
N LEU A 561 19.07 35.85 5.53
CA LEU A 561 20.30 36.65 5.37
C LEU A 561 20.72 37.30 6.70
N GLY A 562 20.05 36.97 7.81
CA GLY A 562 20.39 37.43 9.16
C GLY A 562 21.73 36.83 9.65
N PRO A 563 22.24 37.28 10.82
CA PRO A 563 23.37 36.61 11.45
C PRO A 563 23.08 35.11 11.52
N LEU A 564 24.08 34.30 11.17
CA LEU A 564 23.93 32.86 11.21
C LEU A 564 23.59 32.45 12.64
N PRO A 565 22.52 31.66 12.86
CA PRO A 565 22.27 31.06 14.14
C PRO A 565 23.56 30.31 14.56
N VAL A 566 24.09 30.61 15.74
CA VAL A 566 25.29 29.94 16.30
C VAL A 566 25.27 28.46 15.98
N VAL A 567 26.27 27.98 15.24
CA VAL A 567 26.31 26.59 14.76
C VAL A 567 26.81 25.71 15.90
N PHE A 568 25.88 25.03 16.57
CA PHE A 568 26.21 24.05 17.59
C PHE A 568 26.81 22.80 16.95
N SER A 569 28.07 22.49 17.25
CA SER A 569 28.71 21.25 16.80
C SER A 569 28.46 20.07 17.73
N ASN A 570 28.19 20.34 19.00
CA ASN A 570 27.89 19.32 19.99
C ASN A 570 27.05 19.90 21.13
N PHE A 571 26.10 19.13 21.63
CA PHE A 571 25.42 19.39 22.90
C PHE A 571 25.11 18.05 23.58
N SER A 572 25.51 17.93 24.84
CA SER A 572 25.43 16.71 25.65
C SER A 572 25.20 17.03 27.13
N ALA A 573 24.68 16.05 27.86
CA ALA A 573 24.57 16.08 29.31
C ALA A 573 25.21 14.83 29.91
N ALA A 574 25.98 15.00 30.98
CA ALA A 574 26.64 13.91 31.69
C ALA A 574 26.39 14.02 33.20
N CYS A 575 26.00 12.92 33.85
CA CYS A 575 25.70 12.92 35.27
C CYS A 575 26.96 12.94 36.15
N ARG A 576 26.85 13.63 37.29
CA ARG A 576 27.86 13.74 38.36
C ARG A 576 27.16 13.53 39.71
N GLY A 577 26.91 12.27 40.06
CA GLY A 577 26.11 11.93 41.24
C GLY A 577 24.64 12.32 41.05
N ASN A 578 24.13 13.23 41.89
CA ASN A 578 22.78 13.80 41.76
C ASN A 578 22.74 15.02 40.84
N ASP A 579 23.88 15.47 40.32
CA ASP A 579 23.99 16.67 39.49
C ASP A 579 24.20 16.28 38.02
N ALA A 580 23.98 17.21 37.09
CA ALA A 580 24.31 17.05 35.68
C ALA A 580 25.27 18.14 35.22
N ARG A 581 26.24 17.79 34.38
CA ARG A 581 27.02 18.76 33.60
C ARG A 581 26.51 18.77 32.17
N LEU A 582 26.01 19.92 31.75
CA LEU A 582 25.73 20.23 30.35
C LEU A 582 27.01 20.72 29.69
N SER A 583 27.25 20.30 28.45
CA SER A 583 28.40 20.73 27.66
C SER A 583 28.00 20.91 26.21
N TRP A 584 28.30 22.09 25.65
CA TRP A 584 28.09 22.38 24.23
C TRP A 584 29.30 23.05 23.60
N GLN A 585 29.36 22.96 22.29
CA GLN A 585 30.36 23.61 21.47
C GLN A 585 29.71 24.36 20.32
N THR A 586 30.26 25.52 20.01
CA THR A 586 29.92 26.35 18.86
C THR A 586 31.09 26.30 17.90
N THR A 587 30.86 26.23 16.60
CA THR A 587 31.95 26.31 15.60
C THR A 587 32.21 27.73 15.12
N GLU A 588 31.17 28.55 15.13
CA GLU A 588 31.19 29.98 14.83
C GLU A 588 30.07 30.64 15.62
N GLU A 589 30.34 31.84 16.12
CA GLU A 589 29.39 32.72 16.79
C GLU A 589 29.37 34.04 16.05
N VAL A 590 28.18 34.50 15.67
CA VAL A 590 27.99 35.80 15.02
C VAL A 590 26.84 36.48 15.73
N ASN A 591 27.09 37.64 16.31
CA ASN A 591 26.11 38.44 17.05
C ASN A 591 25.49 37.76 18.30
N ALA A 592 26.09 36.67 18.80
CA ALA A 592 25.56 35.91 19.93
C ALA A 592 25.74 36.67 21.25
N ASP A 593 24.67 36.95 21.99
CA ASP A 593 24.72 37.63 23.28
C ASP A 593 24.90 36.62 24.43
N TYR A 594 23.99 35.66 24.57
CA TYR A 594 24.08 34.63 25.61
C TYR A 594 23.32 33.35 25.28
N PHE A 595 23.67 32.29 26.00
CA PHE A 595 22.97 31.01 26.02
C PHE A 595 22.09 30.94 27.27
N GLU A 596 20.79 30.77 27.11
CA GLU A 596 19.83 30.45 28.17
C GLU A 596 19.66 28.94 28.30
N ILE A 597 19.87 28.40 29.49
CA ILE A 597 19.77 26.97 29.76
C ILE A 597 18.35 26.69 30.21
N LEU A 598 17.64 25.90 29.42
CA LEU A 598 16.28 25.51 29.70
C LEU A 598 16.24 24.08 30.22
N ALA A 599 15.53 23.88 31.32
CA ALA A 599 15.24 22.58 31.90
C ALA A 599 13.75 22.27 31.84
N SER A 600 13.42 20.98 31.75
CA SER A 600 12.05 20.48 31.79
C SER A 600 12.01 19.13 32.48
N ASN A 601 10.89 18.84 33.14
CA ASN A 601 10.59 17.54 33.74
C ASN A 601 9.73 16.65 32.82
N ASP A 602 9.11 17.22 31.78
CA ASP A 602 8.15 16.53 30.89
C ASP A 602 8.44 16.75 29.38
N ALA A 603 9.51 17.49 29.06
CA ALA A 603 9.89 17.95 27.72
C ALA A 603 8.85 18.86 27.02
N GLN A 604 7.81 19.31 27.73
CA GLN A 604 6.75 20.17 27.21
C GLN A 604 6.79 21.56 27.83
N HIS A 605 6.97 21.65 29.15
CA HIS A 605 7.06 22.89 29.90
C HIS A 605 8.53 23.16 30.26
N TRP A 606 9.04 24.32 29.85
CA TRP A 606 10.45 24.66 29.95
C TRP A 606 10.67 25.86 30.87
N GLU A 607 11.61 25.71 31.81
CA GLU A 607 12.01 26.77 32.74
C GLU A 607 13.48 27.14 32.52
N ALA A 608 13.79 28.44 32.56
CA ALA A 608 15.16 28.92 32.47
C ALA A 608 15.88 28.72 33.81
N ILE A 609 16.92 27.89 33.81
CA ILE A 609 17.71 27.55 35.00
C ILE A 609 19.08 28.26 35.05
N GLY A 610 19.46 28.95 33.98
CA GLY A 610 20.67 29.77 33.98
C GLY A 610 20.97 30.45 32.65
N LYS A 611 21.99 31.32 32.66
CA LYS A 611 22.51 32.00 31.47
C LYS A 611 24.03 31.91 31.43
N VAL A 612 24.59 31.70 30.25
CA VAL A 612 26.04 31.71 30.00
C VAL A 612 26.32 32.70 28.87
N PRO A 613 27.13 33.76 29.10
CA PRO A 613 27.48 34.71 28.05
C PRO A 613 28.15 34.02 26.86
N ALA A 614 27.79 34.44 25.65
CA ALA A 614 28.49 34.03 24.44
C ALA A 614 29.72 34.91 24.21
N VAL A 615 30.59 34.51 23.28
CA VAL A 615 31.77 35.29 22.89
C VAL A 615 31.39 36.48 22.00
N GLY A 616 30.16 36.54 21.49
CA GLY A 616 29.71 37.62 20.60
C GLY A 616 29.97 37.30 19.15
N ASN A 617 31.22 37.51 18.72
CA ASN A 617 31.66 37.28 17.36
C ASN A 617 32.95 36.46 17.38
N SER A 618 32.87 35.19 17.01
CA SER A 618 34.02 34.28 16.99
C SER A 618 33.95 33.35 15.78
N LYS A 619 35.06 33.29 15.03
CA LYS A 619 35.26 32.31 13.94
C LYS A 619 36.00 31.05 14.41
N GLN A 620 36.23 30.92 15.72
CA GLN A 620 36.89 29.77 16.33
C GLN A 620 35.88 29.01 17.18
N ALA A 621 36.09 27.70 17.28
CA ALA A 621 35.20 26.87 18.07
C ALA A 621 35.31 27.21 19.57
N ASN A 622 34.19 27.51 20.21
CA ASN A 622 34.13 27.79 21.65
C ASN A 622 33.42 26.63 22.37
N SER A 623 33.86 26.36 23.59
CA SER A 623 33.29 25.29 24.42
C SER A 623 32.71 25.89 25.69
N TYR A 624 31.53 25.42 26.05
CA TYR A 624 30.77 25.92 27.18
C TYR A 624 30.32 24.77 28.06
N ILE A 625 30.20 25.06 29.36
CA ILE A 625 29.71 24.12 30.36
C ILE A 625 28.70 24.82 31.27
N PHE A 626 27.72 24.06 31.74
CA PHE A 626 26.79 24.51 32.76
C PHE A 626 26.46 23.35 33.70
N ASP A 627 26.64 23.55 35.01
CA ASP A 627 26.35 22.55 36.02
C ASP A 627 24.93 22.75 36.57
N VAL A 628 24.18 21.66 36.69
CA VAL A 628 22.82 21.60 37.20
C VAL A 628 22.82 20.78 38.48
N GLU A 629 22.53 21.41 39.60
CA GLU A 629 22.47 20.75 40.90
C GLU A 629 21.12 20.05 41.11
N GLN A 630 21.14 18.91 41.82
CA GLN A 630 19.95 18.17 42.25
C GLN A 630 18.96 17.83 41.12
N VAL A 631 19.44 17.14 40.09
CA VAL A 631 18.58 16.55 39.06
C VAL A 631 17.75 15.42 39.68
N LEU A 632 16.48 15.68 39.92
CA LEU A 632 15.55 14.70 40.49
C LEU A 632 15.03 13.76 39.38
N ASN A 633 15.64 12.57 39.27
CA ASN A 633 15.30 11.49 38.34
C ASN A 633 15.81 11.70 36.89
N GLN A 634 15.00 12.37 36.07
CA GLN A 634 15.18 12.55 34.62
C GLN A 634 14.95 14.01 34.28
N GLY A 635 16.02 14.73 33.97
CA GLY A 635 15.96 16.11 33.49
C GLY A 635 16.13 16.16 31.98
N TYR A 636 15.27 16.93 31.32
CA TYR A 636 15.40 17.29 29.90
C TYR A 636 16.02 18.68 29.82
N TYR A 637 17.03 18.85 28.96
CA TYR A 637 17.76 20.10 28.83
C TYR A 637 17.86 20.50 27.36
N ARG A 638 17.77 21.80 27.10
CA ARG A 638 18.13 22.41 25.82
C ARG A 638 18.78 23.77 26.07
N ILE A 639 19.61 24.19 25.14
CA ILE A 639 20.20 25.53 25.14
C ILE A 639 19.41 26.39 24.18
N LYS A 640 18.99 27.56 24.63
CA LYS A 640 18.40 28.60 23.80
C LYS A 640 19.39 29.75 23.70
N GLU A 641 19.98 29.94 22.54
CA GLU A 641 20.87 31.05 22.28
C GLU A 641 20.07 32.30 21.91
N TYR A 642 20.58 33.46 22.35
CA TYR A 642 20.04 34.79 22.14
C TYR A 642 21.11 35.64 21.47
N ASP A 643 20.78 36.20 20.31
CA ASP A 643 21.59 37.21 19.65
C ASP A 643 21.37 38.60 20.29
N ALA A 644 22.32 39.52 20.06
CA ALA A 644 22.25 40.89 20.56
C ALA A 644 21.10 41.71 19.95
N ASP A 645 20.49 41.26 18.85
CA ASP A 645 19.29 41.85 18.24
C ASP A 645 17.97 41.22 18.75
N GLY A 646 18.06 40.25 19.66
CA GLY A 646 16.91 39.54 20.25
C GLY A 646 16.43 38.32 19.46
N SER A 647 17.09 37.97 18.35
CA SER A 647 16.94 36.68 17.67
C SER A 647 17.27 35.52 18.61
N THR A 648 16.63 34.35 18.40
CA THR A 648 16.89 33.17 19.23
C THR A 648 16.87 31.88 18.44
N GLN A 649 17.65 30.90 18.87
CA GLN A 649 17.63 29.54 18.36
C GLN A 649 17.89 28.52 19.47
N GLU A 650 17.48 27.27 19.26
CA GLU A 650 17.53 26.23 20.28
C GLU A 650 18.27 24.98 19.80
N THR A 651 18.97 24.32 20.70
CA THR A 651 19.55 23.00 20.45
C THR A 651 18.47 21.92 20.47
N ARG A 652 18.83 20.71 19.99
CA ARG A 652 18.11 19.49 20.36
C ARG A 652 17.98 19.36 21.89
N VAL A 653 16.98 18.61 22.34
CA VAL A 653 16.85 18.21 23.74
C VAL A 653 17.83 17.09 24.06
N VAL A 654 18.56 17.21 25.17
CA VAL A 654 19.37 16.14 25.76
C VAL A 654 18.78 15.74 27.11
N VAL A 655 19.04 14.51 27.53
CA VAL A 655 18.47 13.95 28.74
C VAL A 655 19.61 13.64 29.72
N ALA A 656 19.47 14.06 30.98
CA ALA A 656 20.34 13.63 32.06
C ALA A 656 19.51 12.88 33.11
N ASN A 657 19.86 11.61 33.33
CA ASN A 657 19.21 10.77 34.33
C ASN A 657 20.12 10.64 35.56
N CYS A 658 20.17 11.68 36.38
CA CYS A 658 21.09 11.73 37.52
C CYS A 658 20.36 11.43 38.83
N GLY A 659 21.08 10.88 39.80
CA GLY A 659 20.51 10.52 41.10
C GLY A 659 19.78 9.17 41.19
N ASN A 660 20.05 8.20 40.31
CA ASN A 660 19.61 6.81 40.50
C ASN A 660 20.66 5.76 40.10
N GLU A 661 21.64 5.52 40.99
CA GLU A 661 21.88 4.13 41.39
C GLU A 661 20.83 3.73 42.45
N ARG A 662 19.54 3.74 42.07
CA ARG A 662 18.50 3.05 42.85
C ARG A 662 18.34 1.66 42.25
N ALA A 663 19.33 0.80 42.50
CA ALA A 663 19.25 -0.61 42.14
C ALA A 663 18.28 -1.31 43.10
N TRP A 664 16.98 -1.27 42.78
CA TRP A 664 16.06 -2.26 43.32
C TRP A 664 16.45 -3.62 42.76
N LYS A 665 16.80 -4.55 43.64
CA LYS A 665 17.13 -5.91 43.21
C LYS A 665 15.88 -6.76 43.27
N ILE A 666 15.61 -7.46 42.17
CA ILE A 666 14.55 -8.46 42.09
C ILE A 666 15.18 -9.83 41.92
N TYR A 667 14.93 -10.73 42.86
CA TYR A 667 15.51 -12.07 42.81
C TYR A 667 14.63 -13.11 43.53
N PRO A 668 14.63 -14.37 43.08
CA PRO A 668 15.21 -14.82 41.83
C PRO A 668 14.44 -14.26 40.62
N ASN A 669 15.18 -13.88 39.57
CA ASN A 669 14.62 -13.52 38.28
C ASN A 669 15.48 -14.21 37.21
N PRO A 670 15.00 -15.29 36.56
CA PRO A 670 13.59 -15.68 36.46
C PRO A 670 13.02 -16.31 37.74
N VAL A 671 11.73 -16.08 38.00
CA VAL A 671 10.99 -16.57 39.18
C VAL A 671 10.13 -17.78 38.85
N ALA A 672 10.06 -18.76 39.76
CA ALA A 672 9.09 -19.85 39.72
C ALA A 672 7.86 -19.51 40.58
N ASP A 673 8.02 -19.42 41.89
CA ASP A 673 6.88 -19.28 42.80
C ASP A 673 6.87 -17.96 43.58
N PHE A 674 8.04 -17.53 44.06
CA PHE A 674 8.19 -16.33 44.89
C PHE A 674 9.38 -15.50 44.45
N PHE A 675 9.23 -14.18 44.40
CA PHE A 675 10.34 -13.26 44.23
C PHE A 675 10.44 -12.28 45.40
N THR A 676 11.65 -11.84 45.68
CA THR A 676 11.98 -10.82 46.66
C THR A 676 12.37 -9.53 45.95
N LEU A 677 11.80 -8.42 46.43
CA LEU A 677 12.15 -7.06 46.08
C LEU A 677 12.96 -6.47 47.23
N GLU A 678 14.21 -6.09 46.95
CA GLU A 678 15.13 -5.47 47.91
C GLU A 678 15.36 -3.99 47.57
N GLY A 679 15.19 -3.11 48.56
CA GLY A 679 15.41 -1.66 48.44
C GLY A 679 16.78 -1.22 48.98
N SER A 680 17.25 -0.03 48.59
CA SER A 680 18.58 0.48 49.00
C SER A 680 18.63 0.94 50.47
N GLU A 681 19.85 1.01 51.02
CA GLU A 681 20.13 1.10 52.46
C GLU A 681 19.55 2.32 53.20
N ASN A 682 19.06 3.34 52.48
CA ASN A 682 18.40 4.51 53.05
C ASN A 682 16.90 4.57 52.69
N GLY A 683 16.12 3.62 53.23
CA GLY A 683 14.81 3.95 53.81
C GLY A 683 13.56 4.08 52.93
N VAL A 684 13.38 3.27 51.87
CA VAL A 684 12.10 3.31 51.10
C VAL A 684 10.98 2.45 51.70
N PHE A 685 11.24 1.64 52.74
CA PHE A 685 10.18 1.06 53.56
C PHE A 685 9.96 1.77 54.90
N SER A 686 10.77 2.79 55.24
CA SER A 686 10.80 3.37 56.58
C SER A 686 9.98 4.66 56.78
N ASN A 687 9.39 5.23 55.72
CA ASN A 687 8.54 6.42 55.84
C ASN A 687 7.11 6.14 55.33
N ASN A 688 6.25 5.62 56.21
CA ASN A 688 4.77 5.71 56.22
C ASN A 688 3.96 5.74 54.90
N ALA A 689 4.45 5.12 53.83
CA ALA A 689 3.67 4.69 52.68
C ALA A 689 3.90 3.19 52.51
N SER A 690 3.14 2.41 53.26
CA SER A 690 3.01 0.97 53.06
C SER A 690 2.70 0.68 51.59
N ILE A 691 3.62 0.07 50.84
CA ILE A 691 3.28 -0.62 49.57
C ILE A 691 2.45 -1.84 49.98
N GLN A 692 1.16 -1.64 50.26
CA GLN A 692 0.25 -2.73 50.63
C GLN A 692 0.02 -3.67 49.45
N THR A 693 0.07 -3.12 48.23
CA THR A 693 -0.14 -3.84 46.97
C THR A 693 0.86 -3.39 45.92
N LEU A 694 1.48 -4.35 45.23
CA LEU A 694 2.35 -4.15 44.08
C LEU A 694 1.56 -4.39 42.79
N SER A 695 1.61 -3.45 41.84
CA SER A 695 0.98 -3.64 40.52
C SER A 695 1.98 -4.29 39.58
N ILE A 696 1.58 -5.39 38.94
CA ILE A 696 2.39 -6.11 37.96
C ILE A 696 1.61 -6.25 36.66
N TYR A 697 2.26 -6.01 35.52
CA TYR A 697 1.64 -5.97 34.20
C TYR A 697 2.27 -7.01 33.28
N ASN A 698 1.47 -7.75 32.52
CA ASN A 698 2.02 -8.57 31.43
C ASN A 698 2.32 -7.71 30.19
N VAL A 699 2.97 -8.28 29.16
CA VAL A 699 3.28 -7.58 27.89
C VAL A 699 2.05 -7.11 27.10
N LYS A 700 0.84 -7.57 27.44
CA LYS A 700 -0.43 -7.15 26.82
C LYS A 700 -1.08 -5.99 27.57
N GLY A 701 -0.53 -5.57 28.70
CA GLY A 701 -1.05 -4.48 29.54
C GLY A 701 -2.02 -4.93 30.63
N ASP A 702 -2.28 -6.23 30.80
CA ASP A 702 -3.16 -6.73 31.86
C ASP A 702 -2.52 -6.52 33.23
N ARG A 703 -3.26 -5.92 34.16
CA ARG A 703 -2.79 -5.57 35.51
C ARG A 703 -3.19 -6.62 36.55
N PHE A 704 -2.23 -7.08 37.33
CA PHE A 704 -2.42 -7.92 38.50
C PHE A 704 -1.93 -7.19 39.75
N LEU A 705 -2.55 -7.45 40.90
CA LEU A 705 -2.18 -6.88 42.19
C LEU A 705 -1.61 -7.99 43.07
N LEU A 706 -0.42 -7.76 43.63
CA LEU A 706 0.26 -8.70 44.52
C LEU A 706 0.41 -8.07 45.91
N GLU A 707 0.04 -8.82 46.93
CA GLU A 707 0.28 -8.48 48.32
C GLU A 707 1.58 -9.15 48.82
N PRO A 708 2.37 -8.48 49.68
CA PRO A 708 3.59 -9.07 50.22
C PRO A 708 3.26 -10.22 51.20
N LYS A 709 3.89 -11.37 51.00
CA LYS A 709 3.81 -12.55 51.89
C LYS A 709 4.64 -12.39 53.17
N SER A 710 5.72 -11.61 53.09
CA SER A 710 6.60 -11.32 54.23
C SER A 710 7.35 -10.01 54.02
N GLU A 711 7.56 -9.27 55.10
CA GLU A 711 8.26 -7.99 55.10
C GLU A 711 9.38 -8.00 56.14
N ASN A 712 10.58 -7.54 55.76
CA ASN A 712 11.66 -7.14 56.64
C ASN A 712 12.11 -5.76 56.18
N GLY A 713 12.56 -4.85 57.03
CA GLY A 713 12.69 -3.41 56.73
C GLY A 713 13.46 -3.00 55.46
N LYS A 714 14.16 -3.93 54.78
CA LYS A 714 14.83 -3.74 53.48
C LYS A 714 14.28 -4.61 52.32
N THR A 715 13.42 -5.61 52.59
CA THR A 715 12.97 -6.60 51.60
C THR A 715 11.48 -6.96 51.73
N ARG A 716 10.79 -7.15 50.60
CA ARG A 716 9.44 -7.72 50.54
C ARG A 716 9.39 -8.91 49.58
N THR A 717 8.68 -9.97 49.96
CA THR A 717 8.52 -11.18 49.12
C THR A 717 7.09 -11.32 48.62
N PHE A 718 6.90 -11.67 47.35
CA PHE A 718 5.59 -11.77 46.69
C PHE A 718 5.37 -13.16 46.07
N ASP A 719 4.13 -13.64 46.07
CA ASP A 719 3.70 -14.92 45.49
C ASP A 719 3.17 -14.71 44.07
N VAL A 720 3.76 -15.40 43.10
CA VAL A 720 3.42 -15.29 41.67
C VAL A 720 2.94 -16.60 41.06
N ARG A 721 2.59 -17.61 41.86
CA ARG A 721 2.12 -18.92 41.36
C ARG A 721 0.85 -18.82 40.52
N GLN A 722 0.05 -17.79 40.77
CA GLN A 722 -1.17 -17.48 40.02
C GLN A 722 -0.93 -16.81 38.66
N LEU A 723 0.30 -16.35 38.38
CA LEU A 723 0.63 -15.69 37.12
C LEU A 723 1.09 -16.73 36.08
N PRO A 724 0.57 -16.69 34.84
CA PRO A 724 1.10 -17.48 33.73
C PRO A 724 2.60 -17.24 33.48
N PRO A 725 3.33 -18.20 32.87
CA PRO A 725 4.68 -17.96 32.38
C PRO A 725 4.73 -16.78 31.40
N GLY A 726 5.73 -15.92 31.54
CA GLY A 726 5.85 -14.72 30.70
C GLY A 726 6.69 -13.61 31.30
N LEU A 727 6.86 -12.53 30.52
CA LEU A 727 7.54 -11.32 30.96
C LEU A 727 6.55 -10.35 31.59
N TYR A 728 6.90 -9.83 32.77
CA TYR A 728 6.10 -8.91 33.54
C TYR A 728 6.87 -7.65 33.90
N TYR A 729 6.14 -6.54 34.05
CA TYR A 729 6.64 -5.23 34.47
C TYR A 729 6.00 -4.83 35.80
N LEU A 730 6.81 -4.48 36.79
CA LEU A 730 6.34 -4.13 38.13
C LEU A 730 6.37 -2.62 38.30
N THR A 731 5.26 -2.06 38.80
CA THR A 731 5.15 -0.65 39.16
C THR A 731 4.69 -0.49 40.62
N ALA A 732 5.32 0.45 41.32
CA ALA A 732 4.93 0.84 42.68
C ALA A 732 4.78 2.36 42.73
N GLY A 733 3.65 2.85 43.28
CA GLY A 733 3.36 4.27 43.53
C GLY A 733 3.40 5.17 42.28
N LYS A 734 2.25 5.76 41.90
CA LYS A 734 2.12 6.79 40.82
C LYS A 734 3.04 6.61 39.57
N GLY A 735 3.31 5.38 39.15
CA GLY A 735 4.04 5.05 37.92
C GLY A 735 5.58 5.14 37.94
N GLN A 736 6.24 5.22 39.10
CA GLN A 736 7.68 5.58 39.15
C GLN A 736 8.70 4.43 39.18
N ILE A 737 8.29 3.16 39.13
CA ILE A 737 9.23 2.01 39.08
C ILE A 737 8.86 1.10 37.91
N ILE A 738 9.83 0.66 37.11
CA ILE A 738 9.66 -0.39 36.08
C ILE A 738 10.78 -1.42 36.23
N LEU A 739 10.51 -2.50 36.96
CA LEU A 739 11.39 -3.68 37.00
C LEU A 739 10.83 -4.78 36.11
N LYS A 740 11.70 -5.52 35.43
CA LYS A 740 11.33 -6.70 34.63
C LYS A 740 11.37 -7.96 35.50
N LEU A 741 10.35 -8.79 35.44
CA LEU A 741 10.30 -10.11 36.07
C LEU A 741 9.90 -11.16 35.04
N LEU A 742 10.73 -12.18 34.87
CA LEU A 742 10.45 -13.31 34.00
C LEU A 742 9.89 -14.45 34.85
N LYS A 743 8.60 -14.77 34.69
CA LYS A 743 7.95 -15.93 35.31
C LYS A 743 8.19 -17.15 34.43
N LYS A 744 8.80 -18.19 35.01
CA LYS A 744 8.96 -19.50 34.37
C LYS A 744 7.67 -20.30 34.37
#